data_AF-A0AAX0U3Q5-F1
#
_entry.id   AF-A0AAX0U3Q5-F1
#
_cell.length_a   1.000
_cell.length_b   1.000
_cell.length_c   1.000
_cell.angle_alpha   90.00
_cell.angle_beta   90.00
_cell.angle_gamma   90.00
#
_symmetry.space_group_name_H-M   'P 1'
#
loop_
_entity.id
_entity.type
_entity.pdbx_description
1 polymer ?
#
loop_
_entity_poly.entity_id
_entity_poly.type
_entity_poly.pdbx_seq_one_letter_code
_entity_poly.pdbx_strand_id
1 'polypeptide(L)'
;MVELEIDGKKVEVPEGSMVIQAAHKADTYIPHFCYHKKLSVAANCRMCLVEVEKMPKAVPACATPVSAGMIVHTNSEKAVKAQQSVMEFLLINHPLDCPICDQGGECQLQDLAVGYGKSTSRYAEEKRVVFHKEVGPLISMEEMSRCIHCTRCVRFGQEIAGVMEFGMLGRGEHSEITTFVGKTVDSELSGNMIDLCPVGALTSKPFRYSARTWELSRRKSVSPHDSVGANLVVQVKNNRVMRVLPFENEAVNECWISDKDRFSYEGLNSEERLTKPMIKQGGEWREVDWQTALEYVARGLKGIGDEHGPAAIAALGSAHSTVEELFLLKQLAHELKTPNVDFRLRQTDFSAAAQGAPWLGMPIADLSAVDAAFVVGSFLRRDHPLFAARLRQAAKNGAKLHFLHATGDDALIPTAQRIVAAPSAWLDTLAGVAAAVAQARGVALPEALAGVEASDAARSVAQSLANGERRAVLLGNSVVRHPQFAQIHAIAQWIAENTGATLGFLTEAANTVGAHLVGALPGANGLNARDAFAQPRKGYVLLNVEPEFDTADPAQALAALKQAETVVVLSPFKYGLDYADVLLPISPFTETAGTYVNAEGRAQSFNGVVRPLGDTRPAWKVLRVLGSLLGLPNFEYETSEEVRLAALGDGEITSRLSNKTAAVPARAAARAANGALERLADVPIYHADALSRRAGALHLTAASKAAHQVGLPAALFDKLGLKNGDAVRVRQGDRTVQLPAVRDENLAEAVVRVSAATPAGAALGSLSGELVVEKA
;
A
#
# COMPACT_ATOMS: atom_id res chain seq x y z
N MET A 1 -0.73 34.67 16.77
CA MET A 1 -2.00 34.63 16.02
C MET A 1 -2.28 36.02 15.49
N VAL A 2 -2.96 36.15 14.35
CA VAL A 2 -3.24 37.41 13.65
C VAL A 2 -4.75 37.52 13.42
N GLU A 3 -5.36 38.63 13.87
CA GLU A 3 -6.77 38.95 13.63
C GLU A 3 -6.93 39.73 12.32
N LEU A 4 -7.89 39.31 11.50
CA LEU A 4 -8.29 39.98 10.27
C LEU A 4 -9.82 39.85 10.07
N GLU A 5 -10.37 40.59 9.11
CA GLU A 5 -11.78 40.55 8.75
C GLU A 5 -11.95 40.04 7.31
N ILE A 6 -12.88 39.11 7.10
CA ILE A 6 -13.25 38.58 5.79
C ILE A 6 -14.76 38.71 5.63
N ASP A 7 -15.20 39.54 4.69
CA ASP A 7 -16.63 39.82 4.43
C ASP A 7 -17.42 40.19 5.70
N GLY A 8 -16.86 41.05 6.56
CA GLY A 8 -17.47 41.44 7.84
C GLY A 8 -17.27 40.45 8.98
N LYS A 9 -16.68 39.27 8.73
CA LYS A 9 -16.43 38.24 9.76
C LYS A 9 -15.00 38.37 10.29
N LYS A 10 -14.86 38.60 11.59
CA LYS A 10 -13.57 38.52 12.27
C LYS A 10 -13.07 37.07 12.31
N VAL A 11 -11.81 36.88 11.94
CA VAL A 11 -11.15 35.57 11.98
C VAL A 11 -9.72 35.73 12.50
N GLU A 12 -9.29 34.74 13.26
CA GLU A 12 -7.95 34.70 13.83
C GLU A 12 -7.20 33.49 13.27
N VAL A 13 -5.99 33.68 12.74
CA VAL A 13 -5.17 32.60 12.15
C VAL A 13 -3.72 32.66 12.62
N PRO A 14 -2.94 31.57 12.49
CA PRO A 14 -1.50 31.60 12.72
C PRO A 14 -0.80 32.64 11.84
N GLU A 15 0.27 33.25 12.35
CA GLU A 15 1.10 34.17 11.56
C GLU A 15 1.72 33.43 10.36
N GLY A 16 1.84 34.11 9.22
CA GLY A 16 2.30 33.51 7.96
C GLY A 16 1.22 32.77 7.17
N SER A 17 -0.01 32.66 7.69
CA SER A 17 -1.15 32.11 6.93
C SER A 17 -1.49 32.98 5.72
N MET A 18 -2.02 32.37 4.66
CA MET A 18 -2.51 33.06 3.47
C MET A 18 -3.99 33.43 3.63
N VAL A 19 -4.44 34.48 2.94
CA VAL A 19 -5.85 34.93 2.96
C VAL A 19 -6.82 33.80 2.64
N ILE A 20 -6.50 32.90 1.69
CA ILE A 20 -7.37 31.76 1.35
C ILE A 20 -7.56 30.77 2.52
N GLN A 21 -6.55 30.60 3.37
CA GLN A 21 -6.63 29.72 4.55
C GLN A 21 -7.49 30.38 5.64
N ALA A 22 -7.35 31.70 5.82
CA ALA A 22 -8.22 32.46 6.69
C ALA A 22 -9.68 32.44 6.23
N ALA A 23 -9.93 32.54 4.92
CA ALA A 23 -11.26 32.45 4.33
C ALA A 23 -11.89 31.07 4.60
N HIS A 24 -11.14 29.98 4.43
CA HIS A 24 -11.63 28.64 4.78
C HIS A 24 -11.96 28.52 6.29
N LYS A 25 -11.17 29.13 7.18
CA LYS A 25 -11.47 29.15 8.62
C LYS A 25 -12.72 29.99 8.94
N ALA A 26 -13.03 31.01 8.14
CA ALA A 26 -14.22 31.84 8.25
C ALA A 26 -15.47 31.26 7.53
N ASP A 27 -15.37 30.03 7.01
CA ASP A 27 -16.39 29.39 6.18
C ASP A 27 -16.80 30.24 4.97
N THR A 28 -15.80 30.87 4.34
CA THR A 28 -15.94 31.69 3.13
C THR A 28 -15.19 31.01 1.99
N TYR A 29 -15.92 30.61 0.95
CA TYR A 29 -15.34 29.99 -0.24
C TYR A 29 -14.80 31.04 -1.22
N ILE A 30 -13.54 30.88 -1.63
CA ILE A 30 -12.90 31.68 -2.68
C ILE A 30 -12.65 30.78 -3.90
N PRO A 31 -13.10 31.13 -5.11
CA PRO A 31 -12.95 30.29 -6.29
C PRO A 31 -11.48 30.12 -6.69
N HIS A 32 -11.03 28.89 -6.94
CA HIS A 32 -9.62 28.61 -7.23
C HIS A 32 -9.39 27.35 -8.06
N PHE A 33 -8.38 27.36 -8.94
CA PHE A 33 -7.98 26.20 -9.77
C PHE A 33 -6.58 25.67 -9.55
N CYS A 34 -5.63 26.51 -9.15
CA CYS A 34 -4.24 26.05 -8.94
C CYS A 34 -3.94 25.82 -7.47
N TYR A 35 -4.64 26.48 -6.55
CA TYR A 35 -4.44 26.25 -5.11
C TYR A 35 -4.89 24.84 -4.72
N HIS A 36 -4.09 24.16 -3.90
CA HIS A 36 -4.46 22.91 -3.25
C HIS A 36 -3.78 22.90 -1.88
N LYS A 37 -4.50 22.56 -0.81
CA LYS A 37 -4.01 22.71 0.57
C LYS A 37 -2.74 21.93 0.92
N LYS A 38 -2.45 20.86 0.17
CA LYS A 38 -1.26 20.01 0.33
C LYS A 38 -0.15 20.28 -0.70
N LEU A 39 -0.34 21.24 -1.60
CA LEU A 39 0.69 21.63 -2.57
C LEU A 39 1.19 23.04 -2.25
N SER A 40 2.38 23.36 -2.73
CA SER A 40 2.92 24.72 -2.71
C SER A 40 1.96 25.72 -3.37
N VAL A 41 2.18 27.01 -3.17
CA VAL A 41 1.37 28.06 -3.82
C VAL A 41 2.05 28.49 -5.13
N ALA A 42 1.33 28.43 -6.26
CA ALA A 42 1.84 28.88 -7.57
C ALA A 42 1.16 30.16 -8.09
N ALA A 43 -0.08 30.43 -7.69
CA ALA A 43 -0.89 31.55 -8.19
C ALA A 43 -1.07 31.61 -9.74
N ASN A 44 -0.93 30.49 -10.45
CA ASN A 44 -1.05 30.42 -11.92
C ASN A 44 -2.43 30.86 -12.45
N CYS A 45 -3.51 30.42 -11.81
CA CYS A 45 -4.86 30.60 -12.38
C CYS A 45 -5.46 32.00 -12.18
N ARG A 46 -5.00 32.75 -11.17
CA ARG A 46 -5.60 34.04 -10.74
C ARG A 46 -7.11 34.01 -10.44
N MET A 47 -7.75 32.84 -10.31
CA MET A 47 -9.18 32.76 -10.03
C MET A 47 -9.53 33.24 -8.61
N CYS A 48 -8.59 33.13 -7.66
CA CYS A 48 -8.79 33.50 -6.26
C CYS A 48 -8.54 34.99 -5.97
N LEU A 49 -8.76 35.88 -6.95
CA LEU A 49 -8.57 37.32 -6.76
C LEU A 49 -9.65 37.87 -5.83
N VAL A 50 -9.21 38.58 -4.78
CA VAL A 50 -10.06 39.25 -3.80
C VAL A 50 -9.64 40.70 -3.65
N GLU A 51 -10.53 41.54 -3.12
CA GLU A 51 -10.19 42.91 -2.75
C GLU A 51 -9.70 42.96 -1.31
N VAL A 52 -8.58 43.64 -1.09
CA VAL A 52 -8.07 43.94 0.24
C VAL A 52 -8.03 45.45 0.37
N GLU A 53 -8.58 45.98 1.46
CA GLU A 53 -8.60 47.43 1.67
C GLU A 53 -7.19 48.03 1.60
N LYS A 54 -7.12 49.25 1.07
CA LYS A 54 -5.87 50.01 0.86
C LYS A 54 -4.91 49.36 -0.17
N MET A 55 -5.28 48.24 -0.80
CA MET A 55 -4.55 47.69 -1.94
C MET A 55 -5.14 48.16 -3.28
N PRO A 56 -4.31 48.69 -4.20
CA PRO A 56 -4.82 49.31 -5.43
C PRO A 56 -5.42 48.30 -6.41
N LYS A 57 -5.01 47.03 -6.36
CA LYS A 57 -5.43 45.96 -7.28
C LYS A 57 -6.09 44.82 -6.49
N ALA A 58 -6.92 44.02 -7.16
CA ALA A 58 -7.33 42.74 -6.60
C ALA A 58 -6.08 41.84 -6.48
N VAL A 59 -5.96 41.12 -5.37
CA VAL A 59 -4.78 40.33 -5.02
C VAL A 59 -5.11 38.85 -4.91
N PRO A 60 -4.18 37.95 -5.24
CA PRO A 60 -4.45 36.52 -5.17
C PRO A 60 -4.51 36.05 -3.71
N ALA A 61 -5.69 35.63 -3.25
CA ALA A 61 -5.89 35.14 -1.89
C ALA A 61 -4.96 33.98 -1.51
N CYS A 62 -4.57 33.14 -2.48
CA CYS A 62 -3.70 31.99 -2.23
C CYS A 62 -2.24 32.36 -1.90
N ALA A 63 -1.77 33.55 -2.30
CA ALA A 63 -0.38 33.98 -2.17
C ALA A 63 -0.21 35.29 -1.38
N THR A 64 -1.31 35.82 -0.83
CA THR A 64 -1.29 37.05 -0.03
C THR A 64 -1.27 36.63 1.44
N PRO A 65 -0.18 36.89 2.18
CA PRO A 65 -0.13 36.61 3.62
C PRO A 65 -1.06 37.55 4.37
N VAL A 66 -1.67 37.06 5.45
CA VAL A 66 -2.52 37.89 6.30
C VAL A 66 -1.69 38.87 7.13
N SER A 67 -2.28 40.03 7.46
CA SER A 67 -1.70 41.01 8.39
C SER A 67 -2.76 41.44 9.41
N ALA A 68 -2.33 41.90 10.58
CA ALA A 68 -3.24 42.35 11.63
C ALA A 68 -4.13 43.51 11.14
N GLY A 69 -5.44 43.39 11.35
CA GLY A 69 -6.43 44.38 10.91
C GLY A 69 -6.64 44.44 9.39
N MET A 70 -6.18 43.42 8.64
CA MET A 70 -6.49 43.30 7.22
C MET A 70 -8.01 43.12 7.03
N ILE A 71 -8.59 43.85 6.09
CA ILE A 71 -10.01 43.72 5.71
C ILE A 71 -10.08 43.22 4.27
N VAL A 72 -10.69 42.06 4.09
CA VAL A 72 -10.80 41.35 2.81
C VAL A 72 -12.26 41.27 2.38
N HIS A 73 -12.53 41.72 1.16
CA HIS A 73 -13.84 41.61 0.50
C HIS A 73 -13.74 40.60 -0.65
N THR A 74 -14.42 39.47 -0.54
CA THR A 74 -14.36 38.37 -1.52
C THR A 74 -15.37 38.52 -2.66
N ASN A 75 -16.43 39.30 -2.43
CA ASN A 75 -17.56 39.49 -3.33
C ASN A 75 -17.79 40.96 -3.76
N SER A 76 -16.81 41.84 -3.55
CA SER A 76 -16.88 43.22 -4.02
C SER A 76 -16.98 43.31 -5.55
N GLU A 77 -17.48 44.42 -6.07
CA GLU A 77 -17.56 44.65 -7.53
C GLU A 77 -16.19 44.45 -8.22
N LYS A 78 -15.12 44.88 -7.56
CA LYS A 78 -13.74 44.73 -8.04
C LYS A 78 -13.31 43.26 -8.08
N ALA A 79 -13.59 42.49 -7.02
CA ALA A 79 -13.27 41.06 -6.94
C ALA A 79 -14.05 40.27 -8.00
N VAL A 80 -15.37 40.48 -8.09
CA VAL A 80 -16.26 39.79 -9.04
C VAL A 80 -15.85 40.08 -10.49
N LYS A 81 -15.58 41.35 -10.85
CA LYS A 81 -15.11 41.69 -12.21
C LYS A 81 -13.77 41.02 -12.55
N ALA A 82 -12.86 40.93 -11.57
CA ALA A 82 -11.58 40.25 -11.77
C ALA A 82 -11.78 38.75 -12.01
N GLN A 83 -12.60 38.09 -11.19
CA GLN A 83 -12.92 36.65 -11.31
C GLN A 83 -13.61 36.33 -12.64
N GLN A 84 -14.60 37.12 -13.06
CA GLN A 84 -15.27 36.99 -14.36
C GLN A 84 -14.29 37.14 -15.53
N SER A 85 -13.36 38.09 -15.44
CA SER A 85 -12.35 38.30 -16.49
C SER A 85 -11.37 37.13 -16.56
N VAL A 86 -10.93 36.61 -15.42
CA VAL A 86 -10.07 35.42 -15.35
C VAL A 86 -10.79 34.19 -15.93
N MET A 87 -12.06 34.00 -15.60
CA MET A 87 -12.85 32.91 -16.17
C MET A 87 -12.94 33.02 -17.69
N GLU A 88 -13.16 34.23 -18.22
CA GLU A 88 -13.15 34.48 -19.67
C GLU A 88 -11.80 34.06 -20.28
N PHE A 89 -10.67 34.46 -19.70
CA PHE A 89 -9.33 34.06 -20.17
C PHE A 89 -9.08 32.54 -20.09
N LEU A 90 -9.61 31.85 -19.09
CA LEU A 90 -9.48 30.39 -19.00
C LEU A 90 -10.30 29.69 -20.11
N LEU A 91 -11.44 30.26 -20.47
CA LEU A 91 -12.35 29.69 -21.47
C LEU A 91 -12.00 30.05 -22.92
N ILE A 92 -11.17 31.07 -23.19
CA ILE A 92 -10.81 31.44 -24.58
C ILE A 92 -10.21 30.25 -25.33
N ASN A 93 -9.33 29.49 -24.68
CA ASN A 93 -8.60 28.37 -25.27
C ASN A 93 -9.10 27.00 -24.79
N HIS A 94 -10.11 26.95 -23.91
CA HIS A 94 -10.73 25.69 -23.50
C HIS A 94 -11.77 25.24 -24.55
N PRO A 95 -11.78 23.96 -24.97
CA PRO A 95 -12.70 23.47 -25.98
C PRO A 95 -14.13 23.32 -25.43
N LEU A 96 -15.13 23.34 -26.30
CA LEU A 96 -16.55 23.17 -25.94
C LEU A 96 -16.94 21.68 -25.83
N ASP A 97 -16.09 20.92 -25.14
CA ASP A 97 -16.16 19.46 -25.05
C ASP A 97 -17.02 18.96 -23.89
N CYS A 98 -17.63 19.85 -23.10
CA CYS A 98 -18.35 19.47 -21.88
C CYS A 98 -19.31 18.27 -22.05
N PRO A 99 -20.07 18.12 -23.16
CA PRO A 99 -20.95 16.96 -23.35
C PRO A 99 -20.23 15.62 -23.51
N ILE A 100 -19.02 15.62 -24.08
CA ILE A 100 -18.22 14.41 -24.32
C ILE A 100 -17.19 14.16 -23.21
N CYS A 101 -16.74 15.21 -22.53
CA CYS A 101 -15.72 15.16 -21.47
C CYS A 101 -16.08 14.16 -20.36
N ASP A 102 -15.15 13.27 -19.99
CA ASP A 102 -15.35 12.24 -18.96
C ASP A 102 -15.73 12.84 -17.59
N GLN A 103 -15.02 13.90 -17.17
CA GLN A 103 -15.28 14.65 -15.94
C GLN A 103 -16.45 15.63 -16.03
N GLY A 104 -17.23 15.63 -17.12
CA GLY A 104 -18.45 16.44 -17.20
C GLY A 104 -19.37 16.16 -16.00
N GLY A 105 -19.80 17.21 -15.30
CA GLY A 105 -20.60 17.13 -14.07
C GLY A 105 -19.80 17.03 -12.75
N GLU A 106 -18.49 16.82 -12.80
CA GLU A 106 -17.58 16.90 -11.65
C GLU A 106 -16.35 17.77 -11.93
N CYS A 107 -16.42 18.55 -13.00
CA CYS A 107 -15.35 19.43 -13.45
C CYS A 107 -15.43 20.76 -12.70
N GLN A 108 -14.40 21.06 -11.90
CA GLN A 108 -14.32 22.32 -11.16
C GLN A 108 -14.41 23.54 -12.11
N LEU A 109 -13.90 23.46 -13.34
CA LEU A 109 -14.00 24.55 -14.31
C LEU A 109 -15.42 24.77 -14.79
N GLN A 110 -16.20 23.71 -14.97
CA GLN A 110 -17.61 23.81 -15.31
C GLN A 110 -18.38 24.52 -14.20
N ASP A 111 -18.21 24.07 -12.95
CA ASP A 111 -18.93 24.62 -11.80
C ASP A 111 -18.59 26.10 -11.56
N LEU A 112 -17.30 26.44 -11.62
CA LEU A 112 -16.86 27.83 -11.44
C LEU A 112 -17.22 28.72 -12.62
N ALA A 113 -17.29 28.20 -13.85
CA ALA A 113 -17.75 28.97 -15.00
C ALA A 113 -19.22 29.37 -14.85
N VAL A 114 -20.07 28.47 -14.35
CA VAL A 114 -21.49 28.76 -14.09
C VAL A 114 -21.66 29.76 -12.94
N GLY A 115 -20.89 29.59 -11.85
CA GLY A 115 -21.04 30.44 -10.65
C GLY A 115 -20.36 31.81 -10.71
N TYR A 116 -19.22 31.91 -11.41
CA TYR A 116 -18.34 33.09 -11.39
C TYR A 116 -17.97 33.63 -12.78
N GLY A 117 -18.41 32.96 -13.85
CA GLY A 117 -18.19 33.40 -15.23
C GLY A 117 -19.26 34.36 -15.75
N LYS A 118 -19.03 34.88 -16.96
CA LYS A 118 -20.06 35.59 -17.74
C LYS A 118 -20.91 34.59 -18.52
N SER A 119 -22.13 35.00 -18.89
CA SER A 119 -23.03 34.18 -19.72
C SER A 119 -22.61 34.13 -21.20
N THR A 120 -21.77 35.05 -21.66
CA THR A 120 -21.30 35.13 -23.06
C THR A 120 -19.79 35.32 -23.13
N SER A 121 -19.19 34.78 -24.18
CA SER A 121 -17.78 35.02 -24.54
C SER A 121 -17.69 36.10 -25.62
N ARG A 122 -16.71 36.99 -25.50
CA ARG A 122 -16.37 37.96 -26.55
C ARG A 122 -15.31 37.43 -27.53
N TYR A 123 -14.68 36.30 -27.19
CA TYR A 123 -13.62 35.68 -27.99
C TYR A 123 -14.22 34.89 -29.15
N ALA A 124 -13.88 35.28 -30.38
CA ALA A 124 -14.40 34.71 -31.63
C ALA A 124 -13.30 34.13 -32.54
N GLU A 125 -12.06 34.09 -32.07
CA GLU A 125 -10.92 33.57 -32.82
C GLU A 125 -10.79 32.04 -32.67
N GLU A 126 -9.89 31.45 -33.45
CA GLU A 126 -9.60 30.03 -33.37
C GLU A 126 -8.95 29.67 -32.02
N LYS A 127 -9.45 28.60 -31.41
CA LYS A 127 -8.90 28.08 -30.16
C LYS A 127 -7.67 27.25 -30.46
N ARG A 128 -6.67 27.29 -29.57
CA ARG A 128 -5.53 26.39 -29.65
C ARG A 128 -5.95 24.93 -29.55
N VAL A 129 -5.19 24.06 -30.21
CA VAL A 129 -5.34 22.60 -30.13
C VAL A 129 -4.05 22.00 -29.60
N VAL A 130 -4.15 21.10 -28.64
CA VAL A 130 -3.01 20.36 -28.08
C VAL A 130 -3.23 18.88 -28.34
N PHE A 131 -2.28 18.25 -29.02
CA PHE A 131 -2.35 16.82 -29.34
C PHE A 131 -2.21 15.94 -28.09
N HIS A 132 -2.85 14.77 -28.15
CA HIS A 132 -2.78 13.75 -27.11
C HIS A 132 -1.34 13.29 -26.88
N LYS A 133 -1.07 12.80 -25.68
CA LYS A 133 0.24 12.31 -25.25
C LYS A 133 0.07 10.95 -24.62
N GLU A 134 0.93 10.00 -24.97
CA GLU A 134 0.90 8.69 -24.31
C GLU A 134 1.81 8.67 -23.09
N VAL A 135 1.22 8.36 -21.92
CA VAL A 135 1.89 8.55 -20.62
C VAL A 135 1.79 7.34 -19.71
N GLY A 136 1.31 6.21 -20.23
CA GLY A 136 1.20 4.95 -19.49
C GLY A 136 -0.24 4.46 -19.35
N PRO A 137 -0.47 3.35 -18.64
CA PRO A 137 -1.74 2.65 -18.66
C PRO A 137 -2.80 3.22 -17.70
N LEU A 138 -2.42 4.09 -16.76
CA LEU A 138 -3.29 4.53 -15.67
C LEU A 138 -3.94 5.90 -15.93
N ILE A 139 -3.14 6.86 -16.43
CA ILE A 139 -3.58 8.23 -16.69
C ILE A 139 -3.76 8.42 -18.20
N SER A 140 -4.88 9.00 -18.60
CA SER A 140 -5.15 9.43 -19.96
C SER A 140 -4.82 10.92 -20.13
N MET A 141 -4.05 11.23 -21.17
CA MET A 141 -3.76 12.58 -21.66
C MET A 141 -4.29 12.78 -23.10
N GLU A 142 -5.45 12.17 -23.39
CA GLU A 142 -6.11 12.29 -24.69
C GLU A 142 -6.60 13.71 -24.97
N GLU A 143 -7.08 14.41 -23.95
CA GLU A 143 -7.78 15.69 -24.14
C GLU A 143 -7.03 16.89 -23.56
N MET A 144 -5.73 16.97 -23.87
CA MET A 144 -4.85 18.02 -23.36
C MET A 144 -5.21 19.44 -23.81
N SER A 145 -6.03 19.60 -24.86
CA SER A 145 -6.65 20.89 -25.20
C SER A 145 -7.49 21.47 -24.05
N ARG A 146 -8.00 20.61 -23.14
CA ARG A 146 -8.75 21.03 -21.94
C ARG A 146 -7.86 21.62 -20.84
N CYS A 147 -6.55 21.38 -20.89
CA CYS A 147 -5.64 21.79 -19.82
C CYS A 147 -5.56 23.32 -19.70
N ILE A 148 -5.70 23.82 -18.46
CA ILE A 148 -5.60 25.26 -18.13
C ILE A 148 -4.24 25.65 -17.53
N HIS A 149 -3.23 24.77 -17.61
CA HIS A 149 -1.87 25.01 -17.10
C HIS A 149 -1.80 25.45 -15.63
N CYS A 150 -2.68 24.90 -14.78
CA CYS A 150 -2.66 25.21 -13.35
C CYS A 150 -1.43 24.65 -12.62
N THR A 151 -0.71 23.71 -13.26
CA THR A 151 0.47 22.97 -12.78
C THR A 151 0.27 22.20 -11.46
N ARG A 152 -0.98 21.85 -11.10
CA ARG A 152 -1.26 20.97 -9.94
C ARG A 152 -0.60 19.59 -10.10
N CYS A 153 -0.73 18.95 -11.26
CA CYS A 153 -0.14 17.64 -11.53
C CYS A 153 1.40 17.63 -11.46
N VAL A 154 2.05 18.63 -12.06
CA VAL A 154 3.52 18.80 -12.01
C VAL A 154 4.01 18.94 -10.58
N ARG A 155 3.39 19.84 -9.80
CA ARG A 155 3.75 20.07 -8.40
C ARG A 155 3.47 18.85 -7.54
N PHE A 156 2.37 18.14 -7.75
CA PHE A 156 2.11 16.90 -7.03
C PHE A 156 3.20 15.85 -7.25
N GLY A 157 3.62 15.65 -8.51
CA GLY A 157 4.72 14.74 -8.83
C GLY A 157 5.98 15.08 -8.04
N GLN A 158 6.42 16.34 -8.12
CA GLN A 158 7.63 16.80 -7.45
C GLN A 158 7.53 16.85 -5.91
N GLU A 159 6.40 17.31 -5.39
CA GLU A 159 6.24 17.65 -3.97
C GLU A 159 5.77 16.46 -3.14
N ILE A 160 4.79 15.70 -3.65
CA ILE A 160 4.16 14.60 -2.90
C ILE A 160 4.69 13.26 -3.38
N ALA A 161 4.58 12.97 -4.68
CA ALA A 161 5.03 11.70 -5.25
C ALA A 161 6.57 11.54 -5.17
N GLY A 162 7.29 12.66 -5.11
CA GLY A 162 8.75 12.72 -4.97
C GLY A 162 9.51 12.58 -6.28
N VAL A 163 8.82 12.53 -7.42
CA VAL A 163 9.41 12.37 -8.75
C VAL A 163 8.71 13.29 -9.75
N MET A 164 9.51 14.06 -10.48
CA MET A 164 9.00 14.99 -11.50
C MET A 164 8.80 14.27 -12.83
N GLU A 165 7.64 13.64 -13.00
CA GLU A 165 7.31 12.91 -14.24
C GLU A 165 6.66 13.81 -15.29
N PHE A 166 5.94 14.84 -14.83
CA PHE A 166 5.41 15.91 -15.68
C PHE A 166 6.23 17.19 -15.58
N GLY A 167 6.30 17.91 -16.69
CA GLY A 167 6.80 19.27 -16.78
C GLY A 167 5.90 20.15 -17.66
N MET A 168 6.22 21.44 -17.71
CA MET A 168 5.57 22.38 -18.63
C MET A 168 6.61 22.86 -19.63
N LEU A 169 6.43 22.52 -20.92
CA LEU A 169 7.25 23.02 -22.01
C LEU A 169 6.59 24.24 -22.65
N GLY A 170 7.37 25.04 -23.38
CA GLY A 170 6.88 26.22 -24.08
C GLY A 170 6.67 27.44 -23.16
N ARG A 171 6.05 28.49 -23.72
CA ARG A 171 5.74 29.74 -23.02
C ARG A 171 4.47 30.34 -23.60
N GLY A 172 3.70 31.04 -22.77
CA GLY A 172 2.46 31.70 -23.19
C GLY A 172 1.40 30.67 -23.57
N GLU A 173 0.70 30.89 -24.68
CA GLU A 173 -0.34 29.97 -25.16
C GLU A 173 0.19 28.63 -25.70
N HIS A 174 1.47 28.60 -26.11
CA HIS A 174 2.19 27.39 -26.53
C HIS A 174 2.71 26.57 -25.35
N SER A 175 2.30 26.89 -24.13
CA SER A 175 2.66 26.08 -22.97
C SER A 175 1.93 24.73 -23.04
N GLU A 176 2.64 23.64 -22.76
CA GLU A 176 2.07 22.30 -22.74
C GLU A 176 2.58 21.50 -21.53
N ILE A 177 1.65 20.87 -20.83
CA ILE A 177 2.00 19.84 -19.85
C ILE A 177 2.34 18.56 -20.61
N THR A 178 3.53 18.02 -20.35
CA THR A 178 4.04 16.81 -21.01
C THR A 178 4.90 16.01 -20.05
N THR A 179 5.26 14.79 -20.42
CA THR A 179 6.20 13.98 -19.66
C THR A 179 7.63 14.44 -19.87
N PHE A 180 8.45 14.29 -18.85
CA PHE A 180 9.86 14.59 -18.93
C PHE A 180 10.55 13.58 -19.88
N VAL A 181 11.02 14.06 -21.04
CA VAL A 181 11.76 13.25 -22.04
C VAL A 181 10.92 12.10 -22.62
N GLY A 182 9.61 12.28 -22.83
CA GLY A 182 8.74 11.27 -23.45
C GLY A 182 8.62 9.96 -22.65
N LYS A 183 8.98 9.98 -21.36
CA LYS A 183 8.86 8.84 -20.45
C LYS A 183 7.39 8.60 -20.07
N THR A 184 7.11 7.39 -19.60
CA THR A 184 5.86 7.06 -18.93
C THR A 184 5.79 7.65 -17.52
N VAL A 185 4.58 7.74 -17.00
CA VAL A 185 4.30 8.08 -15.61
C VAL A 185 4.17 6.77 -14.83
N ASP A 186 5.12 6.53 -13.93
CA ASP A 186 5.35 5.25 -13.25
C ASP A 186 5.36 5.36 -11.72
N SER A 187 5.23 6.56 -11.15
CA SER A 187 5.07 6.71 -9.70
C SER A 187 3.83 5.97 -9.21
N GLU A 188 3.99 5.23 -8.11
CA GLU A 188 2.96 4.51 -7.38
C GLU A 188 1.85 5.40 -6.75
N LEU A 189 2.00 6.72 -6.83
CA LEU A 189 1.01 7.71 -6.38
C LEU A 189 0.43 8.53 -7.55
N SER A 190 0.76 8.19 -8.79
CA SER A 190 0.51 9.04 -9.96
C SER A 190 -0.98 9.29 -10.23
N GLY A 191 -1.83 8.31 -9.96
CA GLY A 191 -3.27 8.38 -10.21
C GLY A 191 -3.98 9.49 -9.45
N ASN A 192 -3.41 10.00 -8.35
CA ASN A 192 -3.94 11.18 -7.64
C ASN A 192 -3.91 12.45 -8.51
N MET A 193 -3.10 12.49 -9.56
CA MET A 193 -3.09 13.60 -10.51
C MET A 193 -4.42 13.75 -11.28
N ILE A 194 -5.20 12.67 -11.39
CA ILE A 194 -6.55 12.68 -12.01
C ILE A 194 -7.50 13.50 -11.14
N ASP A 195 -7.51 13.26 -9.83
CA ASP A 195 -8.37 13.98 -8.87
C ASP A 195 -7.94 15.43 -8.70
N LEU A 196 -6.64 15.69 -8.83
CA LEU A 196 -6.09 17.04 -8.78
C LEU A 196 -6.41 17.88 -10.02
N CYS A 197 -6.67 17.23 -11.16
CA CYS A 197 -6.95 17.91 -12.42
C CYS A 197 -8.34 18.57 -12.38
N PRO A 198 -8.44 19.91 -12.45
CA PRO A 198 -9.73 20.57 -12.30
C PRO A 198 -10.58 20.63 -13.58
N VAL A 199 -10.11 20.08 -14.70
CA VAL A 199 -10.60 20.41 -16.06
C VAL A 199 -10.79 19.21 -17.00
N GLY A 200 -10.69 17.97 -16.53
CA GLY A 200 -10.85 16.78 -17.38
C GLY A 200 -9.76 16.59 -18.44
N ALA A 201 -8.57 17.19 -18.24
CA ALA A 201 -7.42 16.99 -19.10
C ALA A 201 -6.61 15.74 -18.73
N LEU A 202 -6.58 15.39 -17.44
CA LEU A 202 -6.06 14.13 -16.94
C LEU A 202 -7.23 13.31 -16.43
N THR A 203 -7.46 12.14 -17.02
CA THR A 203 -8.57 11.26 -16.67
C THR A 203 -8.06 9.85 -16.38
N SER A 204 -8.87 9.04 -15.69
CA SER A 204 -8.53 7.64 -15.43
C SER A 204 -8.69 6.83 -16.72
N LYS A 205 -7.59 6.33 -17.28
CA LYS A 205 -7.61 5.57 -18.53
C LYS A 205 -8.49 4.30 -18.42
N PRO A 206 -8.45 3.51 -17.32
CA PRO A 206 -9.33 2.35 -17.16
C PRO A 206 -10.83 2.69 -16.99
N PHE A 207 -11.16 3.88 -16.47
CA PHE A 207 -12.56 4.27 -16.20
C PHE A 207 -13.18 5.10 -17.33
N ARG A 208 -12.37 5.81 -18.12
CA ARG A 208 -12.80 6.81 -19.10
C ARG A 208 -13.98 6.31 -19.94
N TYR A 209 -15.05 7.11 -19.97
CA TYR A 209 -16.30 6.88 -20.71
C TYR A 209 -17.14 5.67 -20.29
N SER A 210 -16.81 5.00 -19.19
CA SER A 210 -17.63 3.89 -18.68
C SER A 210 -18.91 4.34 -17.95
N ALA A 211 -18.91 5.55 -17.37
CA ALA A 211 -20.06 6.14 -16.69
C ALA A 211 -19.93 7.67 -16.56
N ARG A 212 -21.06 8.35 -16.36
CA ARG A 212 -21.11 9.76 -15.94
C ARG A 212 -21.20 9.87 -14.42
N THR A 213 -20.63 10.93 -13.86
CA THR A 213 -20.55 11.12 -12.40
C THR A 213 -21.92 11.16 -11.70
N TRP A 214 -22.97 11.68 -12.35
CA TRP A 214 -24.34 11.70 -11.80
C TRP A 214 -25.03 10.32 -11.83
N GLU A 215 -24.51 9.36 -12.58
CA GLU A 215 -24.97 7.96 -12.55
C GLU A 215 -24.33 7.17 -11.39
N LEU A 216 -23.27 7.72 -10.79
CA LEU A 216 -22.45 7.01 -9.80
C LEU A 216 -22.95 7.26 -8.38
N SER A 217 -23.27 6.18 -7.69
CA SER A 217 -23.44 6.19 -6.24
C SER A 217 -22.08 6.20 -5.56
N ARG A 218 -21.88 7.11 -4.61
CA ARG A 218 -20.66 7.22 -3.80
C ARG A 218 -20.86 6.51 -2.45
N ARG A 219 -19.95 5.63 -2.06
CA ARG A 219 -20.00 4.89 -0.79
C ARG A 219 -18.62 4.89 -0.13
N LYS A 220 -18.56 5.06 1.20
CA LYS A 220 -17.30 5.04 1.95
C LYS A 220 -16.84 3.61 2.20
N SER A 221 -15.54 3.38 2.16
CA SER A 221 -14.90 2.08 2.46
C SER A 221 -13.45 2.28 2.93
N VAL A 222 -12.73 1.18 3.13
CA VAL A 222 -11.33 1.14 3.59
C VAL A 222 -10.55 0.21 2.65
N SER A 223 -9.32 0.59 2.31
CA SER A 223 -8.46 -0.22 1.44
C SER A 223 -8.06 -1.56 2.08
N PRO A 224 -8.13 -2.69 1.34
CA PRO A 224 -7.71 -4.01 1.81
C PRO A 224 -6.22 -4.33 1.49
N HIS A 225 -5.47 -3.41 0.90
CA HIS A 225 -4.19 -3.72 0.26
C HIS A 225 -3.00 -3.65 1.22
N ASP A 226 -2.44 -2.47 1.46
CA ASP A 226 -1.32 -2.30 2.40
C ASP A 226 -1.79 -1.96 3.82
N SER A 227 -0.85 -1.91 4.76
CA SER A 227 -1.12 -1.64 6.16
C SER A 227 -1.49 -0.19 6.49
N VAL A 228 -1.58 0.72 5.51
CA VAL A 228 -2.06 2.10 5.75
C VAL A 228 -3.55 2.06 6.11
N GLY A 229 -4.31 1.21 5.42
CA GLY A 229 -5.77 1.17 5.52
C GLY A 229 -6.38 2.49 5.06
N ALA A 230 -5.99 2.98 3.88
CA ALA A 230 -6.45 4.27 3.35
C ALA A 230 -7.98 4.33 3.22
N ASN A 231 -8.58 5.49 3.53
CA ASN A 231 -10.02 5.66 3.40
C ASN A 231 -10.42 5.94 1.95
N LEU A 232 -11.50 5.29 1.51
CA LEU A 232 -11.91 5.25 0.11
C LEU A 232 -13.33 5.79 -0.07
N VAL A 233 -13.57 6.39 -1.23
CA VAL A 233 -14.90 6.56 -1.83
C VAL A 233 -14.99 5.63 -3.03
N VAL A 234 -15.75 4.55 -2.88
CA VAL A 234 -16.04 3.60 -3.95
C VAL A 234 -17.25 4.10 -4.74
N GLN A 235 -17.11 4.21 -6.05
CA GLN A 235 -18.16 4.67 -6.95
C GLN A 235 -18.77 3.52 -7.74
N VAL A 236 -20.10 3.42 -7.68
CA VAL A 236 -20.86 2.25 -8.12
C VAL A 236 -21.94 2.64 -9.13
N LYS A 237 -22.11 1.80 -10.17
CA LYS A 237 -23.21 1.85 -11.13
C LYS A 237 -23.77 0.46 -11.33
N ASN A 238 -25.09 0.29 -11.26
CA ASN A 238 -25.76 -1.00 -11.52
C ASN A 238 -25.14 -2.18 -10.77
N ASN A 239 -24.87 -2.00 -9.47
CA ASN A 239 -24.22 -2.99 -8.60
C ASN A 239 -22.80 -3.41 -9.02
N ARG A 240 -22.11 -2.60 -9.83
CA ARG A 240 -20.71 -2.80 -10.21
C ARG A 240 -19.87 -1.63 -9.73
N VAL A 241 -18.70 -1.93 -9.18
CA VAL A 241 -17.71 -0.92 -8.83
C VAL A 241 -17.08 -0.41 -10.12
N MET A 242 -17.14 0.90 -10.34
CA MET A 242 -16.67 1.54 -11.56
C MET A 242 -15.32 2.23 -11.38
N ARG A 243 -15.06 2.83 -10.21
CA ARG A 243 -13.77 3.41 -9.83
C ARG A 243 -13.69 3.65 -8.32
N VAL A 244 -12.48 3.90 -7.83
CA VAL A 244 -12.18 4.20 -6.42
C VAL A 244 -11.44 5.54 -6.34
N LEU A 245 -11.88 6.41 -5.42
CA LEU A 245 -11.29 7.72 -5.14
C LEU A 245 -10.86 7.80 -3.66
N PRO A 246 -9.94 8.70 -3.28
CA PRO A 246 -9.59 8.92 -1.88
C PRO A 246 -10.78 9.52 -1.11
N PHE A 247 -11.04 9.01 0.10
CA PHE A 247 -11.78 9.75 1.12
C PHE A 247 -10.77 10.44 2.03
N GLU A 248 -11.01 11.72 2.33
CA GLU A 248 -10.03 12.51 3.06
C GLU A 248 -9.98 12.12 4.54
N ASN A 249 -8.79 11.81 5.03
CA ASN A 249 -8.50 11.59 6.45
C ASN A 249 -7.05 12.00 6.77
N GLU A 250 -6.90 13.15 7.41
CA GLU A 250 -5.60 13.74 7.75
C GLU A 250 -4.70 12.80 8.58
N ALA A 251 -5.29 11.99 9.45
CA ALA A 251 -4.56 11.06 10.32
C ALA A 251 -3.99 9.84 9.58
N VAL A 252 -4.61 9.44 8.46
CA VAL A 252 -4.25 8.23 7.71
C VAL A 252 -3.64 8.63 6.37
N ASN A 253 -4.48 8.89 5.37
CA ASN A 253 -4.06 9.03 3.97
C ASN A 253 -4.09 10.47 3.42
N GLU A 254 -4.37 11.46 4.28
CA GLU A 254 -4.64 12.85 3.88
C GLU A 254 -5.73 12.89 2.81
N CYS A 255 -5.36 13.19 1.56
CA CYS A 255 -6.24 13.20 0.40
C CYS A 255 -5.71 12.30 -0.73
N TRP A 256 -4.79 11.38 -0.41
CA TRP A 256 -4.08 10.55 -1.36
C TRP A 256 -4.42 9.08 -1.17
N ILE A 257 -4.29 8.30 -2.22
CA ILE A 257 -4.31 6.84 -2.20
C ILE A 257 -3.24 6.31 -3.16
N SER A 258 -2.75 5.09 -2.97
CA SER A 258 -1.83 4.50 -3.94
C SER A 258 -2.53 4.11 -5.24
N ASP A 259 -1.77 3.93 -6.30
CA ASP A 259 -2.30 3.41 -7.57
C ASP A 259 -2.83 1.98 -7.40
N LYS A 260 -2.25 1.21 -6.48
CA LYS A 260 -2.79 -0.09 -6.07
C LYS A 260 -4.21 0.06 -5.52
N ASP A 261 -4.44 0.98 -4.58
CA ASP A 261 -5.79 1.23 -4.02
C ASP A 261 -6.77 1.76 -5.06
N ARG A 262 -6.28 2.57 -6.01
CA ARG A 262 -7.11 3.27 -6.98
C ARG A 262 -7.59 2.39 -8.11
N PHE A 263 -6.75 1.46 -8.60
CA PHE A 263 -7.00 0.71 -9.83
C PHE A 263 -7.23 -0.79 -9.61
N SER A 264 -6.99 -1.32 -8.41
CA SER A 264 -7.27 -2.74 -8.09
C SER A 264 -8.75 -3.13 -8.25
N TYR A 265 -9.67 -2.15 -8.32
CA TYR A 265 -11.10 -2.40 -8.54
C TYR A 265 -11.39 -3.13 -9.86
N GLU A 266 -10.50 -3.09 -10.84
CA GLU A 266 -10.62 -3.91 -12.06
C GLU A 266 -10.73 -5.40 -11.69
N GLY A 267 -9.95 -5.84 -10.70
CA GLY A 267 -10.00 -7.21 -10.19
C GLY A 267 -11.35 -7.61 -9.58
N LEU A 268 -12.13 -6.67 -9.05
CA LEU A 268 -13.48 -6.95 -8.52
C LEU A 268 -14.44 -7.43 -9.62
N ASN A 269 -14.22 -7.00 -10.85
CA ASN A 269 -15.04 -7.34 -12.01
C ASN A 269 -14.35 -8.36 -12.95
N SER A 270 -13.27 -8.99 -12.52
CA SER A 270 -12.51 -9.95 -13.33
C SER A 270 -13.36 -11.18 -13.70
N GLU A 271 -13.08 -11.74 -14.88
CA GLU A 271 -13.67 -13.01 -15.32
C GLU A 271 -13.21 -14.21 -14.47
N GLU A 272 -12.12 -14.05 -13.72
CA GLU A 272 -11.62 -15.07 -12.79
C GLU A 272 -12.43 -15.16 -11.48
N ARG A 273 -13.45 -14.31 -11.28
CA ARG A 273 -14.29 -14.33 -10.07
C ARG A 273 -14.97 -15.70 -9.92
N LEU A 274 -14.80 -16.31 -8.75
CA LEU A 274 -15.53 -17.51 -8.37
C LEU A 274 -16.94 -17.10 -7.95
N THR A 275 -17.96 -17.61 -8.64
CA THR A 275 -19.36 -17.20 -8.42
C THR A 275 -20.24 -18.28 -7.82
N LYS A 276 -19.79 -19.55 -7.83
CA LYS A 276 -20.49 -20.69 -7.23
C LYS A 276 -19.52 -21.63 -6.52
N PRO A 277 -19.98 -22.35 -5.48
CA PRO A 277 -19.21 -23.42 -4.88
C PRO A 277 -18.86 -24.49 -5.92
N MET A 278 -17.63 -25.00 -5.83
CA MET A 278 -17.14 -26.07 -6.70
C MET A 278 -16.49 -27.16 -5.86
N ILE A 279 -16.76 -28.41 -6.20
CA ILE A 279 -16.11 -29.58 -5.60
C ILE A 279 -15.44 -30.42 -6.69
N LYS A 280 -14.35 -31.09 -6.34
CA LYS A 280 -13.64 -32.02 -7.21
C LYS A 280 -14.10 -33.44 -6.91
N GLN A 281 -14.69 -34.11 -7.89
CA GLN A 281 -15.14 -35.50 -7.77
C GLN A 281 -14.64 -36.31 -8.97
N GLY A 282 -13.93 -37.42 -8.72
CA GLY A 282 -13.37 -38.25 -9.78
C GLY A 282 -12.35 -37.50 -10.67
N GLY A 283 -11.69 -36.48 -10.12
CA GLY A 283 -10.76 -35.61 -10.87
C GLY A 283 -11.43 -34.48 -11.66
N GLU A 284 -12.76 -34.44 -11.72
CA GLU A 284 -13.52 -33.41 -12.44
C GLU A 284 -14.12 -32.37 -11.49
N TRP A 285 -14.09 -31.10 -11.91
CA TRP A 285 -14.70 -30.01 -11.19
C TRP A 285 -16.19 -29.91 -11.48
N ARG A 286 -17.00 -29.87 -10.42
CA ARG A 286 -18.46 -29.73 -10.51
C ARG A 286 -18.92 -28.51 -9.73
N GLU A 287 -19.69 -27.64 -10.38
CA GLU A 287 -20.44 -26.59 -9.68
C GLU A 287 -21.56 -27.24 -8.86
N VAL A 288 -21.70 -26.83 -7.61
CA VAL A 288 -22.70 -27.36 -6.68
C VAL A 288 -23.33 -26.22 -5.88
N ASP A 289 -24.46 -26.50 -5.22
CA ASP A 289 -25.05 -25.58 -4.26
C ASP A 289 -24.23 -25.50 -2.96
N TRP A 290 -24.51 -24.49 -2.14
CA TRP A 290 -23.82 -24.24 -0.88
C TRP A 290 -23.98 -25.35 0.16
N GLN A 291 -25.16 -25.97 0.25
CA GLN A 291 -25.39 -27.02 1.24
C GLN A 291 -24.53 -28.23 0.92
N THR A 292 -24.56 -28.68 -0.33
CA THR A 292 -23.72 -29.78 -0.83
C THR A 292 -22.23 -29.51 -0.59
N ALA A 293 -21.74 -28.31 -0.91
CA ALA A 293 -20.35 -27.94 -0.71
C ALA A 293 -19.93 -27.95 0.77
N LEU A 294 -20.74 -27.34 1.65
CA LEU A 294 -20.42 -27.25 3.07
C LEU A 294 -20.52 -28.61 3.78
N GLU A 295 -21.50 -29.45 3.41
CA GLU A 295 -21.58 -30.81 3.92
C GLU A 295 -20.40 -31.69 3.46
N TYR A 296 -19.89 -31.46 2.25
CA TYR A 296 -18.68 -32.13 1.76
C TYR A 296 -17.46 -31.70 2.58
N VAL A 297 -17.27 -30.39 2.80
CA VAL A 297 -16.20 -29.84 3.64
C VAL A 297 -16.29 -30.36 5.08
N ALA A 298 -17.48 -30.31 5.69
CA ALA A 298 -17.69 -30.74 7.06
C ALA A 298 -17.36 -32.23 7.23
N ARG A 299 -17.78 -33.08 6.29
CA ARG A 299 -17.45 -34.51 6.28
C ARG A 299 -15.96 -34.75 6.09
N GLY A 300 -15.30 -34.05 5.16
CA GLY A 300 -13.87 -34.19 4.91
C GLY A 300 -13.03 -33.81 6.13
N LEU A 301 -13.31 -32.65 6.74
CA LEU A 301 -12.61 -32.20 7.94
C LEU A 301 -12.85 -33.13 9.14
N LYS A 302 -14.09 -33.58 9.35
CA LYS A 302 -14.41 -34.52 10.42
C LYS A 302 -13.72 -35.87 10.23
N GLY A 303 -13.76 -36.42 9.01
CA GLY A 303 -13.11 -37.68 8.68
C GLY A 303 -11.61 -37.64 8.97
N ILE A 304 -10.92 -36.57 8.53
CA ILE A 304 -9.50 -36.38 8.83
C ILE A 304 -9.25 -36.27 10.34
N GLY A 305 -10.09 -35.53 11.06
CA GLY A 305 -10.00 -35.41 12.51
C GLY A 305 -10.19 -36.74 13.24
N ASP A 306 -11.12 -37.58 12.78
CA ASP A 306 -11.43 -38.89 13.36
C ASP A 306 -10.35 -39.95 13.02
N GLU A 307 -9.80 -39.94 11.81
CA GLU A 307 -8.82 -40.94 11.33
C GLU A 307 -7.36 -40.61 11.67
N HIS A 308 -6.98 -39.33 11.55
CA HIS A 308 -5.60 -38.86 11.70
C HIS A 308 -5.37 -37.96 12.91
N GLY A 309 -6.44 -37.63 13.64
CA GLY A 309 -6.42 -36.73 14.77
C GLY A 309 -6.54 -35.25 14.36
N PRO A 310 -7.05 -34.38 15.25
CA PRO A 310 -7.25 -32.95 14.95
C PRO A 310 -6.01 -32.20 14.46
N ALA A 311 -4.83 -32.53 14.97
CA ALA A 311 -3.56 -31.91 14.57
C ALA A 311 -3.11 -32.26 13.14
N ALA A 312 -3.86 -33.11 12.43
CA ALA A 312 -3.67 -33.39 11.01
C ALA A 312 -4.35 -32.34 10.10
N ILE A 313 -5.07 -31.36 10.65
CA ILE A 313 -5.71 -30.26 9.90
C ILE A 313 -4.91 -28.97 10.13
N ALA A 314 -4.73 -28.14 9.11
CA ALA A 314 -4.25 -26.76 9.23
C ALA A 314 -5.24 -25.75 8.65
N ALA A 315 -5.45 -24.65 9.37
CA ALA A 315 -6.27 -23.52 8.95
C ALA A 315 -5.37 -22.30 8.72
N LEU A 316 -5.20 -21.88 7.47
CA LEU A 316 -4.29 -20.81 7.10
C LEU A 316 -5.07 -19.64 6.49
N GLY A 317 -4.82 -18.43 7.00
CA GLY A 317 -5.52 -17.22 6.58
C GLY A 317 -4.58 -16.16 6.03
N SER A 318 -5.13 -15.26 5.22
CA SER A 318 -4.41 -14.09 4.73
C SER A 318 -4.65 -12.87 5.61
N ALA A 319 -3.63 -12.05 5.85
CA ALA A 319 -3.76 -10.76 6.54
C ALA A 319 -4.52 -9.69 5.74
N HIS A 320 -5.01 -10.01 4.54
CA HIS A 320 -5.97 -9.21 3.78
C HIS A 320 -7.44 -9.51 4.15
N SER A 321 -7.70 -10.59 4.88
CA SER A 321 -9.02 -10.91 5.43
C SER A 321 -9.36 -10.02 6.63
N THR A 322 -10.65 -9.83 6.87
CA THR A 322 -11.13 -8.93 7.95
C THR A 322 -10.91 -9.55 9.33
N VAL A 323 -11.00 -8.72 10.37
CA VAL A 323 -10.90 -9.15 11.78
C VAL A 323 -11.89 -10.29 12.06
N GLU A 324 -13.12 -10.15 11.58
CA GLU A 324 -14.20 -11.09 11.78
C GLU A 324 -13.89 -12.44 11.12
N GLU A 325 -13.37 -12.42 9.89
CA GLU A 325 -13.04 -13.63 9.14
C GLU A 325 -11.87 -14.40 9.78
N LEU A 326 -10.81 -13.69 10.19
CA LEU A 326 -9.66 -14.30 10.84
C LEU A 326 -9.98 -14.80 12.25
N PHE A 327 -10.82 -14.08 12.99
CA PHE A 327 -11.32 -14.54 14.28
C PHE A 327 -12.13 -15.83 14.16
N LEU A 328 -13.05 -15.91 13.18
CA LEU A 328 -13.84 -17.12 12.96
C LEU A 328 -13.02 -18.28 12.41
N LEU A 329 -11.97 -18.02 11.61
CA LEU A 329 -11.02 -19.05 11.20
C LEU A 329 -10.29 -19.63 12.42
N LYS A 330 -9.81 -18.77 13.31
CA LYS A 330 -9.18 -19.17 14.58
C LYS A 330 -10.14 -19.93 15.48
N GLN A 331 -11.38 -19.48 15.57
CA GLN A 331 -12.41 -20.15 16.36
C GLN A 331 -12.75 -21.52 15.78
N LEU A 332 -12.86 -21.64 14.45
CA LEU A 332 -13.08 -22.92 13.77
C LEU A 332 -11.93 -23.90 14.06
N ALA A 333 -10.69 -23.45 13.96
CA ALA A 333 -9.52 -24.26 14.31
C ALA A 333 -9.55 -24.72 15.78
N HIS A 334 -9.85 -23.79 16.70
CA HIS A 334 -9.96 -24.07 18.13
C HIS A 334 -11.03 -25.13 18.44
N GLU A 335 -12.24 -24.97 17.90
CA GLU A 335 -13.36 -25.88 18.15
C GLU A 335 -13.19 -27.23 17.44
N LEU A 336 -12.50 -27.26 16.29
CA LEU A 336 -12.02 -28.49 15.66
C LEU A 336 -10.86 -29.14 16.43
N LYS A 337 -10.35 -28.49 17.49
CA LYS A 337 -9.21 -28.92 18.31
C LYS A 337 -7.91 -29.04 17.53
N THR A 338 -7.79 -28.41 16.36
CA THR A 338 -6.51 -28.30 15.70
C THR A 338 -5.73 -27.12 16.27
N PRO A 339 -4.47 -27.31 16.71
CA PRO A 339 -3.63 -26.21 17.14
C PRO A 339 -3.00 -25.47 15.95
N ASN A 340 -3.15 -25.97 14.71
CA ASN A 340 -2.48 -25.43 13.54
C ASN A 340 -3.34 -24.36 12.85
N VAL A 341 -3.33 -23.15 13.40
CA VAL A 341 -3.88 -21.96 12.75
C VAL A 341 -2.80 -20.89 12.64
N ASP A 342 -2.63 -20.27 11.48
CA ASP A 342 -1.67 -19.18 11.33
C ASP A 342 -2.03 -18.31 10.13
N PHE A 343 -1.62 -17.05 10.16
CA PHE A 343 -1.71 -16.12 9.03
C PHE A 343 -0.33 -15.70 8.49
N ARG A 344 0.75 -16.01 9.20
CA ARG A 344 2.11 -15.52 8.92
C ARG A 344 2.80 -16.33 7.82
N LEU A 345 2.20 -16.35 6.64
CA LEU A 345 2.55 -17.22 5.51
C LEU A 345 3.96 -16.98 4.95
N ARG A 346 4.46 -15.74 5.00
CA ARG A 346 5.80 -15.36 4.49
C ARG A 346 6.88 -15.28 5.59
N GLN A 347 6.52 -15.47 6.87
CA GLN A 347 7.52 -15.47 7.95
C GLN A 347 8.29 -16.79 7.95
N THR A 348 9.62 -16.71 8.11
CA THR A 348 10.50 -17.88 8.09
C THR A 348 11.03 -18.23 9.46
N ASP A 349 11.34 -17.25 10.32
CA ASP A 349 11.86 -17.47 11.66
C ASP A 349 10.80 -17.17 12.73
N PHE A 350 10.46 -18.19 13.51
CA PHE A 350 9.47 -18.15 14.60
C PHE A 350 10.12 -18.41 15.97
N SER A 351 11.46 -18.40 16.07
CA SER A 351 12.20 -18.75 17.28
C SER A 351 11.94 -17.80 18.46
N ALA A 352 11.48 -16.58 18.19
CA ALA A 352 10.93 -15.69 19.19
C ALA A 352 9.67 -14.98 18.68
N ALA A 353 8.60 -15.03 19.47
CA ALA A 353 7.39 -14.28 19.20
C ALA A 353 7.50 -12.86 19.75
N ALA A 354 6.88 -11.91 19.05
CA ALA A 354 6.60 -10.60 19.62
C ALA A 354 5.61 -10.74 20.78
N GLN A 355 5.81 -9.95 21.84
CA GLN A 355 4.89 -9.85 22.97
C GLN A 355 3.78 -8.88 22.58
N GLY A 356 2.58 -9.39 22.28
CA GLY A 356 1.44 -8.58 21.82
C GLY A 356 1.37 -8.47 20.29
N ALA A 357 0.55 -7.53 19.80
CA ALA A 357 0.40 -7.29 18.36
C ALA A 357 1.46 -6.29 17.87
N PRO A 358 2.38 -6.70 16.97
CA PRO A 358 3.33 -5.79 16.32
C PRO A 358 2.58 -4.71 15.53
N TRP A 359 3.08 -3.47 15.61
CA TRP A 359 2.45 -2.30 15.03
C TRP A 359 3.49 -1.20 14.76
N LEU A 360 3.09 -0.09 14.16
CA LEU A 360 3.97 1.02 13.77
C LEU A 360 4.68 1.69 14.96
N GLY A 361 4.15 1.53 16.18
CA GLY A 361 4.70 2.15 17.39
C GLY A 361 4.30 3.62 17.58
N MET A 362 3.70 4.23 16.56
CA MET A 362 3.26 5.62 16.54
C MET A 362 2.08 5.81 15.56
N PRO A 363 1.33 6.92 15.67
CA PRO A 363 0.39 7.34 14.62
C PRO A 363 1.07 7.50 13.25
N ILE A 364 0.35 7.16 12.18
CA ILE A 364 0.84 7.30 10.79
C ILE A 364 1.22 8.74 10.46
N ALA A 365 0.44 9.71 10.95
CA ALA A 365 0.70 11.13 10.74
C ALA A 365 2.07 11.59 11.28
N ASP A 366 2.53 11.00 12.38
CA ASP A 366 3.77 11.37 13.05
C ASP A 366 5.02 11.00 12.24
N LEU A 367 4.90 10.11 11.25
CA LEU A 367 5.97 9.83 10.28
C LEU A 367 6.42 11.10 9.52
N SER A 368 5.55 12.12 9.40
CA SER A 368 5.91 13.40 8.75
C SER A 368 6.75 14.32 9.64
N ALA A 369 6.85 14.01 10.94
CA ALA A 369 7.42 14.87 11.96
C ALA A 369 8.57 14.20 12.73
N VAL A 370 9.04 13.04 12.27
CA VAL A 370 10.24 12.42 12.83
C VAL A 370 11.47 13.27 12.55
N ASP A 371 12.38 13.37 13.52
CA ASP A 371 13.68 14.01 13.39
C ASP A 371 14.71 13.05 12.79
N ALA A 372 14.56 11.75 13.07
CA ALA A 372 15.37 10.69 12.49
C ALA A 372 14.59 9.38 12.39
N ALA A 373 14.84 8.60 11.34
CA ALA A 373 14.36 7.22 11.27
C ALA A 373 15.39 6.29 10.64
N PHE A 374 15.52 5.10 11.21
CA PHE A 374 16.31 4.02 10.67
C PHE A 374 15.38 2.90 10.20
N VAL A 375 15.27 2.72 8.89
CA VAL A 375 14.38 1.75 8.24
C VAL A 375 15.19 0.53 7.81
N VAL A 376 14.77 -0.66 8.22
CA VAL A 376 15.50 -1.91 7.97
C VAL A 376 14.64 -2.85 7.14
N GLY A 377 15.16 -3.29 5.98
CA GLY A 377 14.55 -4.31 5.13
C GLY A 377 13.13 -3.98 4.64
N SER A 378 12.90 -2.77 4.13
CA SER A 378 11.65 -2.37 3.46
C SER A 378 11.87 -1.94 2.02
N PHE A 379 11.00 -2.40 1.11
CA PHE A 379 10.82 -1.80 -0.21
C PHE A 379 9.81 -0.66 -0.09
N LEU A 380 10.14 0.37 0.69
CA LEU A 380 9.19 1.34 1.26
C LEU A 380 8.16 1.89 0.26
N ARG A 381 8.58 2.25 -0.95
CA ARG A 381 7.69 2.75 -2.01
C ARG A 381 6.71 1.70 -2.55
N ARG A 382 7.10 0.42 -2.58
CA ARG A 382 6.27 -0.69 -3.09
C ARG A 382 5.39 -1.27 -1.98
N ASP A 383 5.94 -1.40 -0.78
CA ASP A 383 5.23 -1.90 0.39
C ASP A 383 4.21 -0.88 0.90
N HIS A 384 4.63 0.38 1.07
CA HIS A 384 3.84 1.45 1.73
C HIS A 384 4.04 2.83 1.06
N PRO A 385 3.49 3.06 -0.14
CA PRO A 385 3.62 4.32 -0.89
C PRO A 385 3.38 5.59 -0.06
N LEU A 386 2.36 5.58 0.80
CA LEU A 386 2.02 6.74 1.63
C LEU A 386 2.96 6.94 2.82
N PHE A 387 3.54 5.86 3.38
CA PHE A 387 4.60 6.02 4.39
C PHE A 387 5.87 6.60 3.76
N ALA A 388 6.19 6.20 2.53
CA ALA A 388 7.28 6.81 1.76
C ALA A 388 7.06 8.32 1.58
N ALA A 389 5.84 8.73 1.23
CA ALA A 389 5.48 10.15 1.10
C ALA A 389 5.61 10.93 2.42
N ARG A 390 5.16 10.35 3.54
CA ARG A 390 5.26 10.97 4.88
C ARG A 390 6.72 11.12 5.32
N LEU A 391 7.53 10.07 5.20
CA LEU A 391 8.97 10.12 5.52
C LEU A 391 9.73 11.08 4.60
N ARG A 392 9.35 11.16 3.32
CA ARG A 392 9.89 12.16 2.39
C ARG A 392 9.57 13.59 2.86
N GLN A 393 8.38 13.82 3.39
CA GLN A 393 8.02 15.12 3.97
C GLN A 393 8.87 15.44 5.21
N ALA A 394 9.10 14.47 6.10
CA ALA A 394 10.01 14.64 7.23
C ALA A 394 11.43 14.99 6.78
N ALA A 395 11.95 14.28 5.76
CA ALA A 395 13.27 14.55 5.19
C ALA A 395 13.39 15.95 4.59
N LYS A 396 12.34 16.46 3.93
CA LYS A 396 12.27 17.85 3.44
C LYS A 396 12.31 18.87 4.58
N ASN A 397 11.80 18.50 5.75
CA ASN A 397 11.85 19.31 6.98
C ASN A 397 13.17 19.15 7.75
N GLY A 398 14.15 18.39 7.22
CA GLY A 398 15.48 18.25 7.81
C GLY A 398 15.76 16.92 8.51
N ALA A 399 14.79 16.00 8.52
CA ALA A 399 14.95 14.70 9.18
C ALA A 399 16.10 13.88 8.60
N LYS A 400 16.79 13.10 9.46
CA LYS A 400 17.89 12.21 9.08
C LYS A 400 17.39 10.79 8.89
N LEU A 401 17.30 10.35 7.65
CA LEU A 401 16.79 9.03 7.30
C LEU A 401 17.92 8.09 6.87
N HIS A 402 17.90 6.88 7.42
CA HIS A 402 18.84 5.81 7.12
C HIS A 402 18.10 4.55 6.69
N PHE A 403 18.63 3.84 5.70
CA PHE A 403 18.09 2.58 5.22
C PHE A 403 19.15 1.49 5.28
N LEU A 404 18.80 0.33 5.84
CA LEU A 404 19.57 -0.91 5.70
C LEU A 404 18.78 -1.86 4.81
N HIS A 405 19.34 -2.23 3.66
CA HIS A 405 18.69 -3.15 2.72
C HIS A 405 19.73 -3.87 1.83
N ALA A 406 19.28 -4.88 1.09
CA ALA A 406 20.06 -5.54 0.05
C ALA A 406 20.09 -4.80 -1.30
N THR A 407 19.46 -3.64 -1.36
CA THR A 407 19.48 -2.76 -2.53
C THR A 407 19.57 -1.30 -2.13
N GLY A 408 20.23 -0.49 -2.95
CA GLY A 408 20.28 0.96 -2.88
C GLY A 408 19.12 1.67 -3.57
N ASP A 409 18.02 0.96 -3.90
CA ASP A 409 16.85 1.52 -4.63
C ASP A 409 16.43 2.88 -4.08
N ASP A 410 16.03 3.77 -5.00
CA ASP A 410 15.63 5.11 -4.60
C ASP A 410 14.20 5.16 -4.03
N ALA A 411 14.11 5.40 -2.71
CA ALA A 411 12.88 5.73 -2.01
C ALA A 411 12.30 7.13 -2.38
N LEU A 412 12.95 7.84 -3.32
CA LEU A 412 12.71 9.24 -3.68
C LEU A 412 12.90 10.15 -2.46
N ILE A 413 13.97 9.88 -1.71
CA ILE A 413 14.41 10.64 -0.56
C ILE A 413 15.91 10.92 -0.76
N PRO A 414 16.27 12.01 -1.47
CA PRO A 414 17.65 12.26 -1.87
C PRO A 414 18.63 12.40 -0.70
N THR A 415 18.15 12.87 0.46
CA THR A 415 18.97 13.07 1.67
C THR A 415 19.15 11.79 2.49
N ALA A 416 18.50 10.69 2.14
CA ALA A 416 18.60 9.44 2.88
C ALA A 416 19.94 8.74 2.65
N GLN A 417 20.55 8.30 3.74
CA GLN A 417 21.76 7.46 3.70
C GLN A 417 21.36 5.99 3.62
N ARG A 418 22.16 5.19 2.91
CA ARG A 418 21.87 3.78 2.62
C ARG A 418 23.05 2.91 2.97
N ILE A 419 22.77 1.81 3.67
CA ILE A 419 23.69 0.70 3.91
C ILE A 419 23.19 -0.45 3.06
N VAL A 420 23.94 -0.76 2.00
CA VAL A 420 23.60 -1.83 1.05
C VAL A 420 24.43 -3.06 1.41
N ALA A 421 23.76 -4.10 1.90
CA ALA A 421 24.40 -5.33 2.36
C ALA A 421 23.54 -6.54 2.00
N ALA A 422 24.16 -7.67 1.70
CA ALA A 422 23.45 -8.92 1.45
C ALA A 422 22.52 -9.28 2.63
N PRO A 423 21.37 -9.93 2.41
CA PRO A 423 20.46 -10.32 3.49
C PRO A 423 21.18 -10.99 4.67
N SER A 424 22.08 -11.94 4.40
CA SER A 424 22.89 -12.62 5.42
C SER A 424 23.73 -11.69 6.31
N ALA A 425 24.09 -10.50 5.81
CA ALA A 425 24.92 -9.51 6.51
C ALA A 425 24.11 -8.46 7.28
N TRP A 426 22.78 -8.46 7.22
CA TRP A 426 21.95 -7.48 7.92
C TRP A 426 22.10 -7.57 9.44
N LEU A 427 22.17 -8.79 10.00
CA LEU A 427 22.36 -9.00 11.44
C LEU A 427 23.68 -8.39 11.92
N ASP A 428 24.76 -8.64 11.19
CA ASP A 428 26.09 -8.11 11.51
C ASP A 428 26.13 -6.58 11.38
N THR A 429 25.46 -6.04 10.36
CA THR A 429 25.35 -4.59 10.17
C THR A 429 24.60 -3.93 11.35
N LEU A 430 23.51 -4.55 11.81
CA LEU A 430 22.76 -4.09 12.98
C LEU A 430 23.58 -4.19 14.26
N ALA A 431 24.36 -5.26 14.43
CA ALA A 431 25.29 -5.38 15.56
C ALA A 431 26.33 -4.24 15.55
N GLY A 432 26.83 -3.84 14.37
CA GLY A 432 27.69 -2.67 14.21
C GLY A 432 27.02 -1.35 14.61
N VAL A 433 25.74 -1.18 14.27
CA VAL A 433 24.94 -0.02 14.73
C VAL A 433 24.77 -0.06 16.25
N ALA A 434 24.49 -1.22 16.84
CA ALA A 434 24.38 -1.37 18.29
C ALA A 434 25.71 -1.02 18.99
N ALA A 435 26.85 -1.46 18.46
CA ALA A 435 28.18 -1.09 18.95
C ALA A 435 28.42 0.42 18.88
N ALA A 436 28.02 1.07 17.78
CA ALA A 436 28.11 2.53 17.65
C ALA A 436 27.22 3.27 18.65
N VAL A 437 25.99 2.79 18.88
CA VAL A 437 25.06 3.35 19.88
C VAL A 437 25.62 3.18 21.28
N ALA A 438 26.19 2.02 21.61
CA ALA A 438 26.84 1.75 22.89
C ALA A 438 27.95 2.77 23.17
N GLN A 439 28.82 3.00 22.20
CA GLN A 439 29.89 3.98 22.28
C GLN A 439 29.36 5.41 22.41
N ALA A 440 28.36 5.80 21.60
CA ALA A 440 27.82 7.16 21.59
C ALA A 440 27.02 7.51 22.86
N ARG A 441 26.40 6.53 23.50
CA ARG A 441 25.58 6.71 24.71
C ARG A 441 26.30 6.36 26.01
N GLY A 442 27.49 5.75 25.95
CA GLY A 442 28.22 5.30 27.12
C GLY A 442 27.53 4.15 27.86
N VAL A 443 26.82 3.28 27.13
CA VAL A 443 26.12 2.10 27.68
C VAL A 443 26.87 0.83 27.32
N ALA A 444 26.75 -0.22 28.14
CA ALA A 444 27.39 -1.50 27.87
C ALA A 444 26.73 -2.19 26.67
N LEU A 445 27.54 -2.62 25.71
CA LEU A 445 27.10 -3.49 24.62
C LEU A 445 26.80 -4.89 25.17
N PRO A 446 25.74 -5.58 24.73
CA PRO A 446 25.48 -6.97 25.12
C PRO A 446 26.70 -7.86 24.86
N GLU A 447 27.03 -8.75 25.80
CA GLU A 447 28.23 -9.60 25.75
C GLU A 447 28.30 -10.44 24.46
N ALA A 448 27.15 -10.94 23.98
CA ALA A 448 27.05 -11.70 22.74
C ALA A 448 27.37 -10.89 21.47
N LEU A 449 27.51 -9.56 21.58
CA LEU A 449 27.92 -8.65 20.51
C LEU A 449 29.32 -8.06 20.78
N ALA A 450 30.05 -8.53 21.79
CA ALA A 450 31.38 -8.05 22.12
C ALA A 450 32.35 -8.23 20.93
N GLY A 451 33.25 -7.25 20.75
CA GLY A 451 34.24 -7.26 19.66
C GLY A 451 33.69 -6.89 18.28
N VAL A 452 32.41 -6.55 18.14
CA VAL A 452 31.86 -6.01 16.89
C VAL A 452 32.36 -4.59 16.68
N GLU A 453 32.99 -4.33 15.53
CA GLU A 453 33.42 -2.99 15.15
C GLU A 453 32.33 -2.24 14.39
N ALA A 454 32.11 -0.98 14.78
CA ALA A 454 31.19 -0.09 14.08
C ALA A 454 31.83 0.50 12.81
N SER A 455 31.20 0.28 11.66
CA SER A 455 31.52 1.00 10.42
C SER A 455 31.15 2.49 10.51
N ASP A 456 31.67 3.31 9.61
CA ASP A 456 31.32 4.74 9.56
C ASP A 456 29.82 4.96 9.30
N ALA A 457 29.21 4.12 8.46
CA ALA A 457 27.77 4.16 8.23
C ALA A 457 27.00 3.82 9.50
N ALA A 458 27.44 2.82 10.27
CA ALA A 458 26.84 2.48 11.56
C ALA A 458 26.94 3.62 12.59
N ARG A 459 28.09 4.32 12.63
CA ARG A 459 28.29 5.52 13.46
C ARG A 459 27.35 6.66 13.05
N SER A 460 27.13 6.86 11.75
CA SER A 460 26.21 7.87 11.22
C SER A 460 24.75 7.59 11.63
N VAL A 461 24.32 6.33 11.57
CA VAL A 461 23.00 5.89 12.08
C VAL A 461 22.88 6.19 13.58
N ALA A 462 23.86 5.75 14.38
CA ALA A 462 23.86 5.96 15.82
C ALA A 462 23.81 7.45 16.19
N GLN A 463 24.58 8.30 15.51
CA GLN A 463 24.58 9.75 15.71
C GLN A 463 23.22 10.38 15.36
N SER A 464 22.57 9.91 14.29
CA SER A 464 21.26 10.43 13.88
C SER A 464 20.17 10.04 14.87
N LEU A 465 20.19 8.82 15.39
CA LEU A 465 19.29 8.36 16.45
C LEU A 465 19.66 8.94 17.84
N ALA A 466 20.86 9.50 18.00
CA ALA A 466 21.26 10.12 19.25
C ALA A 466 20.57 11.48 19.50
N ASN A 467 20.16 12.17 18.43
CA ASN A 467 19.67 13.54 18.43
C ASN A 467 18.19 13.63 18.00
N GLY A 468 17.49 14.68 18.46
CA GLY A 468 16.06 14.88 18.17
C GLY A 468 15.14 14.27 19.23
N GLU A 469 13.87 14.66 19.19
CA GLU A 469 12.84 14.21 20.11
C GLU A 469 12.12 12.99 19.54
N ARG A 470 11.75 13.03 18.25
CA ARG A 470 10.95 12.00 17.58
C ARG A 470 11.83 11.15 16.69
N ARG A 471 12.22 9.98 17.19
CA ARG A 471 13.14 9.07 16.51
C ARG A 471 12.48 7.71 16.32
N ALA A 472 12.76 7.04 15.21
CA ALA A 472 12.15 5.75 14.92
C ALA A 472 13.17 4.71 14.44
N VAL A 473 12.98 3.46 14.88
CA VAL A 473 13.60 2.27 14.27
C VAL A 473 12.47 1.45 13.68
N LEU A 474 12.40 1.37 12.35
CA LEU A 474 11.27 0.81 11.62
C LEU A 474 11.69 -0.48 10.91
N LEU A 475 11.07 -1.61 11.28
CA LEU A 475 11.29 -2.91 10.66
C LEU A 475 10.30 -3.13 9.52
N GLY A 476 10.84 -3.39 8.33
CA GLY A 476 10.09 -3.65 7.11
C GLY A 476 9.71 -5.10 6.89
N ASN A 477 8.96 -5.35 5.81
CA ASN A 477 8.44 -6.66 5.49
C ASN A 477 9.56 -7.69 5.22
N SER A 478 10.68 -7.28 4.61
CA SER A 478 11.80 -8.19 4.34
C SER A 478 12.49 -8.66 5.63
N VAL A 479 12.45 -7.87 6.70
CA VAL A 479 12.96 -8.29 8.03
C VAL A 479 12.08 -9.39 8.62
N VAL A 480 10.75 -9.25 8.57
CA VAL A 480 9.81 -10.26 9.07
C VAL A 480 9.96 -11.60 8.33
N ARG A 481 10.31 -11.54 7.04
CA ARG A 481 10.56 -12.70 6.19
C ARG A 481 11.97 -13.29 6.35
N HIS A 482 12.85 -12.63 7.12
CA HIS A 482 14.26 -12.99 7.23
C HIS A 482 14.48 -14.26 8.08
N PRO A 483 15.38 -15.19 7.70
CA PRO A 483 15.67 -16.40 8.47
C PRO A 483 16.26 -16.16 9.88
N GLN A 484 16.66 -14.93 10.19
CA GLN A 484 17.19 -14.50 11.49
C GLN A 484 16.34 -13.37 12.10
N PHE A 485 15.05 -13.34 11.77
CA PHE A 485 14.11 -12.30 12.22
C PHE A 485 14.19 -12.04 13.74
N ALA A 486 14.22 -13.09 14.56
CA ALA A 486 14.21 -12.96 16.01
C ALA A 486 15.41 -12.16 16.54
N GLN A 487 16.60 -12.40 15.97
CA GLN A 487 17.82 -11.72 16.37
C GLN A 487 17.89 -10.28 15.82
N ILE A 488 17.44 -10.07 14.58
CA ILE A 488 17.29 -8.72 14.02
C ILE A 488 16.33 -7.89 14.88
N HIS A 489 15.20 -8.46 15.28
CA HIS A 489 14.21 -7.81 16.16
C HIS A 489 14.82 -7.49 17.52
N ALA A 490 15.54 -8.43 18.16
CA ALA A 490 16.19 -8.20 19.45
C ALA A 490 17.22 -7.06 19.40
N ILE A 491 18.07 -7.01 18.37
CA ILE A 491 19.07 -5.93 18.23
C ILE A 491 18.38 -4.60 17.92
N ALA A 492 17.35 -4.58 17.05
CA ALA A 492 16.60 -3.37 16.76
C ALA A 492 15.89 -2.81 17.99
N GLN A 493 15.33 -3.68 18.84
CA GLN A 493 14.77 -3.30 20.13
C GLN A 493 15.84 -2.70 21.04
N TRP A 494 16.99 -3.35 21.18
CA TRP A 494 18.08 -2.83 22.00
C TRP A 494 18.56 -1.45 21.52
N ILE A 495 18.68 -1.25 20.20
CA ILE A 495 19.01 0.06 19.60
C ILE A 495 17.94 1.08 19.97
N ALA A 496 16.65 0.76 19.78
CA ALA A 496 15.55 1.66 20.08
C ALA A 496 15.53 2.09 21.55
N GLU A 497 15.66 1.13 22.48
CA GLU A 497 15.72 1.35 23.92
C GLU A 497 16.90 2.25 24.34
N ASN A 498 18.09 2.03 23.79
CA ASN A 498 19.29 2.80 24.16
C ASN A 498 19.41 4.15 23.43
N THR A 499 18.62 4.36 22.37
CA THR A 499 18.54 5.66 21.68
C THR A 499 17.38 6.52 22.15
N GLY A 500 16.35 5.92 22.78
CA GLY A 500 15.08 6.56 23.06
C GLY A 500 14.21 6.70 21.81
N ALA A 501 14.46 5.89 20.78
CA ALA A 501 13.65 5.83 19.57
C ALA A 501 12.47 4.88 19.74
N THR A 502 11.39 5.13 19.01
CA THR A 502 10.24 4.23 18.92
C THR A 502 10.59 3.08 17.98
N LEU A 503 10.53 1.84 18.48
CA LEU A 503 10.56 0.65 17.63
C LEU A 503 9.18 0.47 16.97
N GLY A 504 9.15 0.29 15.65
CA GLY A 504 7.94 0.12 14.87
C GLY A 504 8.06 -0.98 13.81
N PHE A 505 6.95 -1.61 13.48
CA PHE A 505 6.80 -2.51 12.34
C PHE A 505 5.94 -1.84 11.28
N LEU A 506 6.40 -1.81 10.03
CA LEU A 506 5.60 -1.27 8.94
C LEU A 506 4.38 -2.14 8.63
N THR A 507 4.48 -3.45 8.89
CA THR A 507 3.47 -4.51 8.69
C THR A 507 3.02 -4.68 7.24
N GLU A 508 2.70 -5.91 6.82
CA GLU A 508 2.62 -6.25 5.40
C GLU A 508 1.31 -5.85 4.71
N ALA A 509 0.19 -6.20 5.33
CA ALA A 509 -1.15 -6.10 4.76
C ALA A 509 -2.09 -5.28 5.64
N ALA A 510 -3.24 -4.89 5.07
CA ALA A 510 -4.26 -4.03 5.69
C ALA A 510 -4.72 -4.46 7.08
N ASN A 511 -4.67 -5.75 7.41
CA ASN A 511 -5.15 -6.27 8.68
C ASN A 511 -4.11 -7.11 9.43
N THR A 512 -2.82 -6.91 9.18
CA THR A 512 -1.75 -7.64 9.88
C THR A 512 -1.84 -7.46 11.39
N VAL A 513 -2.07 -6.23 11.85
CA VAL A 513 -2.24 -5.93 13.28
C VAL A 513 -3.50 -6.60 13.82
N GLY A 514 -4.60 -6.56 13.06
CA GLY A 514 -5.86 -7.21 13.42
C GLY A 514 -5.73 -8.73 13.54
N ALA A 515 -4.98 -9.36 12.65
CA ALA A 515 -4.70 -10.80 12.66
C ALA A 515 -3.97 -11.23 13.94
N HIS A 516 -3.00 -10.43 14.40
CA HIS A 516 -2.35 -10.63 15.70
C HIS A 516 -3.31 -10.40 16.87
N LEU A 517 -4.14 -9.36 16.83
CA LEU A 517 -5.08 -9.01 17.90
C LEU A 517 -6.14 -10.07 18.16
N VAL A 518 -6.65 -10.72 17.10
CA VAL A 518 -7.61 -11.83 17.21
C VAL A 518 -6.95 -13.18 17.50
N GLY A 519 -5.61 -13.20 17.51
CA GLY A 519 -4.83 -14.39 17.81
C GLY A 519 -4.97 -15.49 16.77
N ALA A 520 -5.05 -15.16 15.47
CA ALA A 520 -5.01 -16.12 14.37
C ALA A 520 -3.60 -16.73 14.22
N LEU A 521 -3.11 -17.30 15.31
CA LEU A 521 -1.75 -17.76 15.56
C LEU A 521 -1.80 -19.17 16.12
N PRO A 522 -0.73 -19.97 16.00
CA PRO A 522 -0.76 -21.36 16.41
C PRO A 522 -1.12 -21.50 17.89
N GLY A 523 -1.97 -22.48 18.20
CA GLY A 523 -2.27 -22.87 19.57
C GLY A 523 -1.05 -23.49 20.25
N ALA A 524 -1.21 -23.94 21.50
CA ALA A 524 -0.14 -24.63 22.21
C ALA A 524 0.34 -25.86 21.41
N ASN A 525 1.65 -25.93 21.14
CA ASN A 525 2.28 -26.96 20.29
C ASN A 525 1.77 -27.01 18.83
N GLY A 526 1.09 -25.96 18.36
CA GLY A 526 0.65 -25.84 16.99
C GLY A 526 1.78 -25.53 16.02
N LEU A 527 1.66 -26.02 14.79
CA LEU A 527 2.58 -25.68 13.71
C LEU A 527 2.26 -24.27 13.19
N ASN A 528 3.30 -23.44 13.05
CA ASN A 528 3.21 -22.18 12.30
C ASN A 528 3.00 -22.46 10.79
N ALA A 529 2.68 -21.42 10.02
CA ALA A 529 2.40 -21.58 8.58
C ALA A 529 3.52 -22.33 7.82
N ARG A 530 4.78 -22.00 8.07
CA ARG A 530 5.94 -22.66 7.45
C ARG A 530 5.98 -24.14 7.81
N ASP A 531 5.90 -24.45 9.11
CA ASP A 531 6.02 -25.82 9.59
C ASP A 531 4.80 -26.68 9.22
N ALA A 532 3.61 -26.09 9.07
CA ALA A 532 2.41 -26.76 8.57
C ALA A 532 2.52 -27.21 7.11
N PHE A 533 3.37 -26.56 6.30
CA PHE A 533 3.73 -27.03 4.96
C PHE A 533 4.95 -27.96 4.97
N ALA A 534 5.97 -27.66 5.77
CA ALA A 534 7.16 -28.50 5.89
C ALA A 534 6.85 -29.90 6.47
N GLN A 535 5.82 -29.99 7.31
CA GLN A 535 5.26 -31.23 7.82
C GLN A 535 3.84 -31.39 7.26
N PRO A 536 3.67 -31.94 6.05
CA PRO A 536 2.38 -31.97 5.36
C PRO A 536 1.24 -32.44 6.26
N ARG A 537 0.14 -31.68 6.23
CA ARG A 537 -1.11 -32.00 6.91
C ARG A 537 -2.02 -32.78 5.97
N LYS A 538 -3.00 -33.48 6.54
CA LYS A 538 -4.00 -34.24 5.79
C LYS A 538 -5.14 -33.36 5.30
N GLY A 539 -5.48 -32.32 6.07
CA GLY A 539 -6.50 -31.35 5.72
C GLY A 539 -5.97 -29.92 5.74
N TYR A 540 -6.33 -29.11 4.75
CA TYR A 540 -6.05 -27.67 4.73
C TYR A 540 -7.33 -26.86 4.52
N VAL A 541 -7.50 -25.80 5.31
CA VAL A 541 -8.50 -24.75 5.09
C VAL A 541 -7.76 -23.45 4.81
N LEU A 542 -7.87 -22.95 3.58
CA LEU A 542 -7.18 -21.76 3.09
C LEU A 542 -8.18 -20.61 2.93
N LEU A 543 -8.02 -19.54 3.71
CA LEU A 543 -8.85 -18.34 3.66
C LEU A 543 -8.11 -17.19 2.98
N ASN A 544 -8.50 -16.85 1.75
CA ASN A 544 -7.87 -15.82 0.92
C ASN A 544 -6.36 -16.03 0.71
N VAL A 545 -5.90 -17.29 0.65
CA VAL A 545 -4.48 -17.63 0.49
C VAL A 545 -4.24 -18.25 -0.89
N GLU A 546 -3.36 -17.63 -1.68
CA GLU A 546 -2.79 -18.21 -2.91
C GLU A 546 -1.37 -18.72 -2.58
N PRO A 547 -1.20 -20.00 -2.15
CA PRO A 547 0.03 -20.49 -1.55
C PRO A 547 1.26 -20.36 -2.46
N GLU A 548 1.06 -20.41 -3.77
CA GLU A 548 2.09 -20.20 -4.79
C GLU A 548 2.71 -18.79 -4.75
N PHE A 549 2.00 -17.80 -4.19
CA PHE A 549 2.42 -16.40 -4.19
C PHE A 549 2.53 -15.82 -2.78
N ASP A 550 1.80 -16.38 -1.82
CA ASP A 550 1.65 -15.84 -0.47
C ASP A 550 2.53 -16.51 0.58
N THR A 551 3.31 -17.54 0.23
CA THR A 551 4.12 -18.30 1.19
C THR A 551 5.62 -18.05 1.09
N ALA A 552 6.34 -18.36 2.18
CA ALA A 552 7.79 -18.25 2.27
C ALA A 552 8.55 -19.27 1.42
N ASP A 553 7.94 -20.41 1.06
CA ASP A 553 8.47 -21.40 0.12
C ASP A 553 7.30 -21.97 -0.71
N PRO A 554 6.95 -21.30 -1.82
CA PRO A 554 5.82 -21.67 -2.68
C PRO A 554 5.82 -23.13 -3.08
N ALA A 555 6.97 -23.66 -3.49
CA ALA A 555 7.02 -25.00 -4.01
C ALA A 555 7.08 -26.08 -2.91
N GLN A 556 7.46 -25.75 -1.66
CA GLN A 556 7.16 -26.61 -0.51
C GLN A 556 5.65 -26.61 -0.19
N ALA A 557 5.01 -25.44 -0.18
CA ALA A 557 3.58 -25.32 0.09
C ALA A 557 2.74 -26.10 -0.93
N LEU A 558 3.01 -25.93 -2.23
CA LEU A 558 2.33 -26.68 -3.30
C LEU A 558 2.56 -28.19 -3.21
N ALA A 559 3.77 -28.64 -2.83
CA ALA A 559 4.06 -30.05 -2.64
C ALA A 559 3.27 -30.65 -1.46
N ALA A 560 3.12 -29.90 -0.36
CA ALA A 560 2.34 -30.32 0.80
C ALA A 560 0.84 -30.40 0.49
N LEU A 561 0.30 -29.39 -0.21
CA LEU A 561 -1.11 -29.35 -0.60
C LEU A 561 -1.49 -30.50 -1.55
N LYS A 562 -0.60 -30.87 -2.48
CA LYS A 562 -0.80 -32.02 -3.39
C LYS A 562 -0.78 -33.39 -2.69
N GLN A 563 -0.25 -33.45 -1.47
CA GLN A 563 -0.22 -34.68 -0.64
C GLN A 563 -1.38 -34.74 0.35
N ALA A 564 -2.13 -33.66 0.51
CA ALA A 564 -3.28 -33.61 1.40
C ALA A 564 -4.43 -34.46 0.85
N GLU A 565 -5.28 -34.94 1.76
CA GLU A 565 -6.49 -35.69 1.41
C GLU A 565 -7.67 -34.74 1.13
N THR A 566 -7.63 -33.53 1.70
CA THR A 566 -8.62 -32.49 1.41
C THR A 566 -8.01 -31.10 1.56
N VAL A 567 -8.13 -30.28 0.52
CA VAL A 567 -7.81 -28.85 0.54
C VAL A 567 -9.05 -28.03 0.20
N VAL A 568 -9.47 -27.21 1.15
CA VAL A 568 -10.60 -26.29 1.05
C VAL A 568 -10.09 -24.88 0.84
N VAL A 569 -10.49 -24.24 -0.26
CA VAL A 569 -10.11 -22.86 -0.59
C VAL A 569 -11.33 -21.96 -0.49
N LEU A 570 -11.29 -20.96 0.38
CA LEU A 570 -12.24 -19.87 0.45
C LEU A 570 -11.63 -18.66 -0.25
N SER A 571 -12.17 -18.28 -1.41
CA SER A 571 -11.61 -17.21 -2.24
C SER A 571 -12.66 -16.47 -3.08
N PRO A 572 -12.48 -15.17 -3.37
CA PRO A 572 -13.23 -14.44 -4.40
C PRO A 572 -12.94 -14.90 -5.83
N PHE A 573 -11.84 -15.64 -6.04
CA PHE A 573 -11.29 -15.99 -7.35
C PHE A 573 -11.09 -17.50 -7.52
N LYS A 574 -11.22 -17.96 -8.76
CA LYS A 574 -11.02 -19.36 -9.15
C LYS A 574 -9.54 -19.66 -9.40
N TYR A 575 -8.83 -20.15 -8.40
CA TYR A 575 -7.44 -20.61 -8.49
C TYR A 575 -7.24 -21.98 -7.81
N GLY A 576 -6.01 -22.50 -7.85
CA GLY A 576 -5.62 -23.69 -7.09
C GLY A 576 -6.24 -24.99 -7.58
N LEU A 577 -6.68 -25.04 -8.84
CA LEU A 577 -7.40 -26.19 -9.42
C LEU A 577 -6.57 -27.49 -9.42
N ASP A 578 -5.25 -27.39 -9.30
CA ASP A 578 -4.29 -28.49 -9.30
C ASP A 578 -4.05 -29.09 -7.90
N TYR A 579 -4.41 -28.39 -6.82
CA TYR A 579 -4.22 -28.87 -5.44
C TYR A 579 -5.48 -28.78 -4.56
N ALA A 580 -6.51 -28.05 -4.97
CA ALA A 580 -7.76 -27.91 -4.22
C ALA A 580 -8.75 -29.05 -4.52
N ASP A 581 -9.55 -29.39 -3.51
CA ASP A 581 -10.68 -30.33 -3.61
C ASP A 581 -12.02 -29.60 -3.52
N VAL A 582 -12.04 -28.43 -2.87
CA VAL A 582 -13.22 -27.57 -2.73
C VAL A 582 -12.85 -26.11 -2.93
N LEU A 583 -13.62 -25.40 -3.74
CA LEU A 583 -13.58 -23.95 -3.86
C LEU A 583 -14.90 -23.35 -3.35
N LEU A 584 -14.82 -22.44 -2.38
CA LEU A 584 -15.95 -21.73 -1.80
C LEU A 584 -15.87 -20.23 -2.17
N PRO A 585 -16.85 -19.68 -2.92
CA PRO A 585 -16.84 -18.28 -3.33
C PRO A 585 -17.12 -17.35 -2.16
N ILE A 586 -16.12 -16.57 -1.76
CA ILE A 586 -16.27 -15.54 -0.73
C ILE A 586 -16.22 -14.12 -1.28
N SER A 587 -16.90 -13.20 -0.60
CA SER A 587 -17.03 -11.81 -1.02
C SER A 587 -15.73 -11.02 -0.80
N PRO A 588 -15.25 -10.23 -1.78
CA PRO A 588 -14.21 -9.22 -1.55
C PRO A 588 -14.76 -8.07 -0.69
N PHE A 589 -13.87 -7.19 -0.23
CA PHE A 589 -14.18 -6.09 0.71
C PHE A 589 -15.33 -5.15 0.26
N THR A 590 -15.60 -5.04 -1.04
CA THR A 590 -16.71 -4.22 -1.56
C THR A 590 -18.08 -4.88 -1.46
N GLU A 591 -18.14 -6.19 -1.16
CA GLU A 591 -19.36 -7.00 -1.12
C GLU A 591 -19.68 -7.50 0.30
N THR A 592 -18.80 -7.27 1.26
CA THR A 592 -18.96 -7.66 2.66
C THR A 592 -18.74 -6.47 3.60
N ALA A 593 -19.33 -6.56 4.79
CA ALA A 593 -18.93 -5.72 5.91
C ALA A 593 -17.80 -6.39 6.68
N GLY A 594 -16.98 -5.59 7.35
CA GLY A 594 -15.92 -6.05 8.23
C GLY A 594 -15.04 -4.92 8.74
N THR A 595 -13.99 -5.30 9.45
CA THR A 595 -13.08 -4.37 10.09
C THR A 595 -11.63 -4.69 9.75
N TYR A 596 -10.85 -3.66 9.44
CA TYR A 596 -9.39 -3.73 9.34
C TYR A 596 -8.75 -2.94 10.47
N VAL A 597 -7.68 -3.47 11.06
CA VAL A 597 -6.82 -2.75 12.00
C VAL A 597 -5.49 -2.45 11.30
N ASN A 598 -5.27 -1.17 10.99
CA ASN A 598 -4.12 -0.71 10.23
C ASN A 598 -2.82 -0.70 11.06
N ALA A 599 -1.70 -0.27 10.47
CA ALA A 599 -0.38 -0.29 11.10
C ALA A 599 -0.28 0.52 12.39
N GLU A 600 -1.02 1.63 12.55
CA GLU A 600 -1.04 2.40 13.81
C GLU A 600 -1.97 1.80 14.89
N GLY A 601 -2.63 0.68 14.60
CA GLY A 601 -3.56 0.04 15.53
C GLY A 601 -4.98 0.62 15.48
N ARG A 602 -5.33 1.41 14.46
CA ARG A 602 -6.69 1.96 14.28
C ARG A 602 -7.60 0.92 13.65
N ALA A 603 -8.64 0.51 14.38
CA ALA A 603 -9.74 -0.26 13.83
C ALA A 603 -10.64 0.62 12.94
N GLN A 604 -10.89 0.18 11.71
CA GLN A 604 -11.70 0.88 10.72
C GLN A 604 -12.72 -0.11 10.14
N SER A 605 -13.98 0.04 10.53
CA SER A 605 -15.08 -0.78 10.03
C SER A 605 -15.68 -0.18 8.75
N PHE A 606 -16.08 -1.06 7.83
CA PHE A 606 -16.69 -0.70 6.56
C PHE A 606 -17.85 -1.66 6.24
N ASN A 607 -18.69 -1.24 5.29
CA ASN A 607 -19.83 -2.02 4.80
C ASN A 607 -19.64 -2.38 3.33
N GLY A 608 -20.31 -3.46 2.91
CA GLY A 608 -20.42 -3.80 1.49
C GLY A 608 -21.11 -2.66 0.72
N VAL A 609 -20.49 -2.22 -0.38
CA VAL A 609 -20.96 -1.13 -1.23
C VAL A 609 -21.72 -1.62 -2.47
N VAL A 610 -21.55 -2.90 -2.81
CA VAL A 610 -22.31 -3.64 -3.82
C VAL A 610 -22.79 -4.96 -3.23
N ARG A 611 -23.81 -5.56 -3.84
CA ARG A 611 -24.28 -6.90 -3.51
C ARG A 611 -23.26 -7.95 -3.98
N PRO A 612 -23.11 -9.08 -3.27
CA PRO A 612 -22.27 -10.19 -3.69
C PRO A 612 -22.53 -10.65 -5.13
N LEU A 613 -21.47 -11.00 -5.85
CA LEU A 613 -21.56 -11.47 -7.24
C LEU A 613 -22.00 -12.95 -7.28
N GLY A 614 -23.06 -13.26 -8.04
CA GLY A 614 -23.56 -14.63 -8.16
C GLY A 614 -23.97 -15.21 -6.81
N ASP A 615 -23.53 -16.44 -6.51
CA ASP A 615 -23.79 -17.12 -5.24
C ASP A 615 -22.73 -16.85 -4.18
N THR A 616 -21.81 -15.91 -4.40
CA THR A 616 -20.80 -15.52 -3.42
C THR A 616 -21.43 -15.13 -2.06
N ARG A 617 -20.74 -15.45 -0.96
CA ARG A 617 -21.16 -15.07 0.40
C ARG A 617 -20.00 -14.44 1.18
N PRO A 618 -20.26 -13.50 2.11
CA PRO A 618 -19.24 -13.05 3.07
C PRO A 618 -18.52 -14.21 3.76
N ALA A 619 -17.19 -14.18 3.84
CA ALA A 619 -16.44 -15.32 4.38
C ALA A 619 -16.78 -15.60 5.85
N TRP A 620 -17.01 -14.55 6.64
CA TRP A 620 -17.46 -14.70 8.03
C TRP A 620 -18.78 -15.47 8.14
N LYS A 621 -19.72 -15.29 7.19
CA LYS A 621 -20.96 -16.08 7.15
C LYS A 621 -20.70 -17.53 6.78
N VAL A 622 -19.79 -17.78 5.83
CA VAL A 622 -19.41 -19.13 5.41
C VAL A 622 -18.78 -19.89 6.57
N LEU A 623 -17.79 -19.29 7.25
CA LEU A 623 -17.12 -19.88 8.42
C LEU A 623 -18.10 -20.13 9.56
N ARG A 624 -19.02 -19.18 9.80
CA ARG A 624 -20.08 -19.33 10.79
C ARG A 624 -20.98 -20.54 10.51
N VAL A 625 -21.52 -20.64 9.30
CA VAL A 625 -22.41 -21.75 8.92
C VAL A 625 -21.66 -23.08 8.95
N LEU A 626 -20.39 -23.10 8.52
CA LEU A 626 -19.56 -24.30 8.60
C LEU A 626 -19.38 -24.76 10.05
N GLY A 627 -19.11 -23.84 10.99
CA GLY A 627 -19.04 -24.13 12.41
C GLY A 627 -20.35 -24.73 12.95
N SER A 628 -21.50 -24.15 12.59
CA SER A 628 -22.81 -24.68 12.98
C SER A 628 -23.09 -26.07 12.40
N LEU A 629 -22.75 -26.33 11.12
CA LEU A 629 -22.93 -27.64 10.48
C LEU A 629 -22.05 -28.73 11.11
N LEU A 630 -20.87 -28.35 11.60
CA LEU A 630 -19.99 -29.23 12.36
C LEU A 630 -20.47 -29.45 13.81
N GLY A 631 -21.55 -28.79 14.25
CA GLY A 631 -22.06 -28.86 15.61
C GLY A 631 -21.14 -28.20 16.64
N LEU A 632 -20.32 -27.24 16.21
CA LEU A 632 -19.37 -26.54 17.07
C LEU A 632 -20.04 -25.38 17.82
N PRO A 633 -19.69 -25.13 19.09
CA PRO A 633 -20.28 -24.05 19.87
C PRO A 633 -19.78 -22.67 19.41
N ASN A 634 -20.46 -21.62 19.87
CA ASN A 634 -20.07 -20.21 19.72
C ASN A 634 -20.13 -19.65 18.28
N PHE A 635 -20.84 -20.28 17.35
CA PHE A 635 -21.00 -19.79 15.97
C PHE A 635 -22.38 -19.12 15.71
N GLU A 636 -23.08 -18.69 16.75
CA GLU A 636 -24.46 -18.16 16.64
C GLU A 636 -24.52 -16.65 16.35
N TYR A 637 -23.57 -16.12 15.57
CA TYR A 637 -23.54 -14.69 15.21
C TYR A 637 -24.55 -14.36 14.11
N GLU A 638 -25.25 -13.24 14.22
CA GLU A 638 -26.18 -12.75 13.20
C GLU A 638 -25.59 -11.63 12.34
N THR A 639 -24.68 -10.85 12.93
CA THR A 639 -24.07 -9.68 12.29
C THR A 639 -22.54 -9.70 12.35
N SER A 640 -21.88 -9.01 11.42
CA SER A 640 -20.41 -8.85 11.47
C SER A 640 -19.97 -8.05 12.70
N GLU A 641 -20.81 -7.14 13.20
CA GLU A 641 -20.52 -6.32 14.38
C GLU A 641 -20.47 -7.17 15.66
N GLU A 642 -21.34 -8.17 15.81
CA GLU A 642 -21.25 -9.13 16.91
C GLU A 642 -19.94 -9.92 16.87
N VAL A 643 -19.52 -10.35 15.68
CA VAL A 643 -18.22 -11.04 15.51
C VAL A 643 -17.07 -10.09 15.85
N ARG A 644 -17.11 -8.83 15.39
CA ARG A 644 -16.11 -7.81 15.70
C ARG A 644 -16.03 -7.56 17.20
N LEU A 645 -17.18 -7.47 17.87
CA LEU A 645 -17.26 -7.29 19.31
C LEU A 645 -16.69 -8.49 20.07
N ALA A 646 -16.99 -9.71 19.64
CA ALA A 646 -16.40 -10.92 20.20
C ALA A 646 -14.87 -10.98 19.97
N ALA A 647 -14.40 -10.50 18.81
CA ALA A 647 -13.00 -10.54 18.42
C ALA A 647 -12.14 -9.46 19.10
N LEU A 648 -12.64 -8.23 19.19
CA LEU A 648 -11.87 -7.07 19.67
C LEU A 648 -12.35 -6.54 21.03
N GLY A 649 -13.56 -6.86 21.46
CA GLY A 649 -14.20 -6.22 22.61
C GLY A 649 -14.61 -4.77 22.33
N ASP A 650 -15.08 -4.08 23.38
CA ASP A 650 -15.42 -2.65 23.37
C ASP A 650 -14.29 -1.75 23.93
N GLY A 651 -13.23 -2.35 24.47
CA GLY A 651 -12.13 -1.64 25.13
C GLY A 651 -11.07 -1.11 24.17
N GLU A 652 -10.17 -0.27 24.70
CA GLU A 652 -9.04 0.25 23.93
C GLU A 652 -8.08 -0.87 23.48
N ILE A 653 -7.85 -0.95 22.17
CA ILE A 653 -6.98 -1.93 21.53
C ILE A 653 -5.50 -1.67 21.85
N THR A 654 -5.13 -0.41 22.13
CA THR A 654 -3.77 0.07 22.39
C THR A 654 -3.02 -0.74 23.46
N SER A 655 -3.72 -1.20 24.50
CA SER A 655 -3.17 -2.04 25.57
C SER A 655 -2.65 -3.41 25.11
N ARG A 656 -3.09 -3.89 23.94
CA ARG A 656 -2.68 -5.16 23.33
C ARG A 656 -1.59 -4.99 22.26
N LEU A 657 -1.26 -3.74 21.90
CA LEU A 657 -0.24 -3.41 20.92
C LEU A 657 1.13 -3.38 21.61
N SER A 658 2.10 -4.12 21.07
CA SER A 658 3.47 -4.07 21.58
C SER A 658 4.45 -4.63 20.56
N ASN A 659 5.61 -3.98 20.51
CA ASN A 659 6.72 -4.34 19.62
C ASN A 659 7.85 -5.04 20.38
N LYS A 660 7.64 -5.43 21.65
CA LYS A 660 8.67 -6.08 22.46
C LYS A 660 8.90 -7.52 22.04
N THR A 661 10.12 -8.00 22.19
CA THR A 661 10.51 -9.41 22.10
C THR A 661 11.23 -9.85 23.38
N ALA A 662 11.10 -11.14 23.70
CA ALA A 662 11.88 -11.78 24.76
C ALA A 662 13.26 -12.27 24.28
N ALA A 663 13.52 -12.24 22.96
CA ALA A 663 14.80 -12.63 22.42
C ALA A 663 15.91 -11.71 22.94
N VAL A 664 17.01 -12.32 23.39
CA VAL A 664 18.21 -11.59 23.80
C VAL A 664 19.07 -11.33 22.55
N PRO A 665 19.62 -10.11 22.37
CA PRO A 665 20.53 -9.80 21.28
C PRO A 665 21.70 -10.77 21.25
N ALA A 666 21.81 -11.53 20.16
CA ALA A 666 22.93 -12.42 19.91
C ALA A 666 23.33 -12.39 18.44
N ARG A 667 24.63 -12.63 18.21
CA ARG A 667 25.19 -12.81 16.88
C ARG A 667 25.46 -14.28 16.66
N ALA A 668 24.79 -14.89 15.69
CA ALA A 668 25.29 -16.13 15.11
C ALA A 668 26.43 -15.77 14.14
N ALA A 669 27.51 -16.56 14.11
CA ALA A 669 28.59 -16.33 13.15
C ALA A 669 28.00 -16.27 11.73
N ALA A 670 28.22 -15.17 11.00
CA ALA A 670 27.80 -15.06 9.62
C ALA A 670 28.42 -16.23 8.85
N ARG A 671 27.59 -17.11 8.30
CA ARG A 671 28.03 -17.94 7.17
C ARG A 671 28.17 -16.96 6.02
N ALA A 672 29.39 -16.43 5.83
CA ALA A 672 29.72 -15.76 4.59
C ALA A 672 29.31 -16.71 3.46
N ALA A 673 28.47 -16.23 2.55
CA ALA A 673 28.25 -16.92 1.30
C ALA A 673 29.63 -17.04 0.64
N ASN A 674 30.22 -18.24 0.66
CA ASN A 674 31.55 -18.52 0.08
C ASN A 674 31.48 -18.42 -1.45
N GLY A 675 31.27 -17.21 -1.99
CA GLY A 675 31.01 -16.95 -3.39
C GLY A 675 29.60 -17.34 -3.89
N ALA A 676 28.67 -17.70 -3.01
CA ALA A 676 27.29 -17.99 -3.39
C ALA A 676 26.46 -16.70 -3.55
N LEU A 677 25.53 -16.68 -4.51
CA LEU A 677 24.62 -15.56 -4.71
C LEU A 677 23.39 -15.73 -3.81
N GLU A 678 22.87 -14.66 -3.22
CA GLU A 678 21.70 -14.68 -2.34
C GLU A 678 20.47 -14.13 -3.05
N ARG A 679 19.32 -14.78 -2.84
CA ARG A 679 18.04 -14.29 -3.35
C ARG A 679 17.55 -13.08 -2.54
N LEU A 680 17.25 -12.00 -3.24
CA LEU A 680 16.41 -10.91 -2.77
C LEU A 680 15.02 -11.03 -3.40
N ALA A 681 14.04 -11.45 -2.61
CA ALA A 681 12.66 -11.65 -3.07
C ALA A 681 11.74 -10.52 -2.57
N ASP A 682 11.59 -9.46 -3.36
CA ASP A 682 10.58 -8.43 -3.12
C ASP A 682 9.18 -8.95 -3.47
N VAL A 683 8.15 -8.44 -2.80
CA VAL A 683 6.77 -8.64 -3.27
C VAL A 683 6.43 -7.42 -4.12
N PRO A 684 6.24 -7.56 -5.44
CA PRO A 684 5.92 -6.42 -6.29
C PRO A 684 4.62 -5.77 -5.86
N ILE A 685 4.54 -4.43 -5.94
CA ILE A 685 3.39 -3.66 -5.48
C ILE A 685 2.05 -4.17 -6.05
N TYR A 686 2.00 -4.54 -7.33
CA TYR A 686 0.78 -5.01 -8.00
C TYR A 686 0.62 -6.54 -7.99
N HIS A 687 1.38 -7.23 -7.14
CA HIS A 687 1.25 -8.67 -6.87
C HIS A 687 1.02 -8.96 -5.38
N ALA A 688 0.85 -7.91 -4.56
CA ALA A 688 0.79 -8.01 -3.10
C ALA A 688 -0.42 -8.80 -2.62
N ASP A 689 -1.55 -8.70 -3.33
CA ASP A 689 -2.81 -9.35 -2.98
C ASP A 689 -3.60 -9.82 -4.22
N ALA A 690 -4.61 -10.66 -3.98
CA ALA A 690 -5.41 -11.29 -5.02
C ALA A 690 -6.18 -10.32 -5.94
N LEU A 691 -6.57 -9.13 -5.45
CA LEU A 691 -7.25 -8.12 -6.27
C LEU A 691 -6.25 -7.46 -7.22
N SER A 692 -5.10 -7.03 -6.68
CA SER A 692 -4.05 -6.37 -7.46
C SER A 692 -3.52 -7.25 -8.59
N ARG A 693 -3.37 -8.57 -8.37
CA ARG A 693 -2.95 -9.56 -9.37
C ARG A 693 -3.90 -9.72 -10.56
N ARG A 694 -5.11 -9.19 -10.46
CA ARG A 694 -6.18 -9.30 -11.47
C ARG A 694 -6.61 -7.94 -12.00
N ALA A 695 -5.82 -6.90 -11.75
CA ALA A 695 -6.05 -5.56 -12.26
C ALA A 695 -5.19 -5.31 -13.49
N GLY A 696 -5.77 -5.52 -14.67
CA GLY A 696 -5.04 -5.53 -15.94
C GLY A 696 -4.20 -4.26 -16.18
N ALA A 697 -4.73 -3.07 -15.88
CA ALA A 697 -4.00 -1.84 -16.12
C ALA A 697 -2.75 -1.70 -15.23
N LEU A 698 -2.80 -2.21 -13.99
CA LEU A 698 -1.66 -2.21 -13.08
C LEU A 698 -0.51 -3.09 -13.61
N HIS A 699 -0.83 -4.20 -14.28
CA HIS A 699 0.18 -5.10 -14.86
C HIS A 699 0.88 -4.55 -16.12
N LEU A 700 0.36 -3.48 -16.73
CA LEU A 700 0.98 -2.83 -17.88
C LEU A 700 2.05 -1.80 -17.49
N THR A 701 2.14 -1.44 -16.21
CA THR A 701 3.08 -0.44 -15.66
C THR A 701 4.54 -0.92 -15.71
N ALA A 702 5.50 0.01 -15.66
CA ALA A 702 6.91 -0.35 -15.59
C ALA A 702 7.25 -1.19 -14.33
N ALA A 703 6.60 -0.88 -13.20
CA ALA A 703 6.79 -1.61 -11.95
C ALA A 703 6.40 -3.09 -12.07
N SER A 704 5.29 -3.42 -12.75
CA SER A 704 4.91 -4.82 -12.98
C SER A 704 5.81 -5.51 -14.01
N LYS A 705 6.25 -4.81 -15.06
CA LYS A 705 7.18 -5.37 -16.04
C LYS A 705 8.52 -5.75 -15.42
N ALA A 706 9.04 -4.91 -14.52
CA ALA A 706 10.28 -5.17 -13.79
C ALA A 706 10.19 -6.43 -12.89
N ALA A 707 9.00 -6.75 -12.36
CA ALA A 707 8.80 -7.95 -11.53
C ALA A 707 9.00 -9.27 -12.28
N HIS A 708 8.93 -9.26 -13.61
CA HIS A 708 9.15 -10.43 -14.47
C HIS A 708 10.59 -10.51 -15.02
N GLN A 709 11.51 -9.73 -14.46
CA GLN A 709 12.93 -9.72 -14.82
C GLN A 709 13.75 -10.19 -13.62
N VAL A 710 14.98 -10.65 -13.88
CA VAL A 710 15.98 -10.91 -12.83
C VAL A 710 16.99 -9.77 -12.77
N GLY A 711 17.08 -9.12 -11.62
CA GLY A 711 18.07 -8.08 -11.37
C GLY A 711 19.39 -8.72 -10.97
N LEU A 712 20.45 -8.46 -11.73
CA LEU A 712 21.81 -8.92 -11.44
C LEU A 712 22.70 -7.75 -11.03
N PRO A 713 23.56 -7.92 -10.03
CA PRO A 713 24.51 -6.89 -9.63
C PRO A 713 25.49 -6.65 -10.78
N ALA A 714 25.92 -5.40 -10.94
CA ALA A 714 26.73 -4.95 -12.07
C ALA A 714 27.92 -5.89 -12.39
N ALA A 715 28.69 -6.26 -11.37
CA ALA A 715 29.86 -7.14 -11.53
C ALA A 715 29.50 -8.53 -12.10
N LEU A 716 28.40 -9.13 -11.64
CA LEU A 716 27.93 -10.43 -12.14
C LEU A 716 27.39 -10.31 -13.56
N PHE A 717 26.58 -9.27 -13.82
CA PHE A 717 26.00 -9.03 -15.13
C PHE A 717 27.09 -8.84 -16.21
N ASP A 718 28.10 -8.04 -15.89
CA ASP A 718 29.22 -7.74 -16.78
C ASP A 718 30.13 -8.98 -16.96
N LYS A 719 30.38 -9.75 -15.87
CA LYS A 719 31.14 -11.01 -15.92
C LYS A 719 30.48 -12.06 -16.82
N LEU A 720 29.16 -12.11 -16.87
CA LEU A 720 28.39 -13.02 -17.73
C LEU A 720 28.27 -12.53 -19.18
N GLY A 721 28.75 -11.32 -19.50
CA GLY A 721 28.69 -10.75 -20.84
C GLY A 721 27.27 -10.61 -21.36
N LEU A 722 26.35 -10.15 -20.49
CA LEU A 722 24.93 -10.01 -20.78
C LEU A 722 24.59 -8.62 -21.35
N LYS A 723 23.49 -8.56 -22.09
CA LYS A 723 22.77 -7.32 -22.42
C LYS A 723 21.40 -7.34 -21.75
N ASN A 724 20.84 -6.16 -21.46
CA ASN A 724 19.53 -6.07 -20.83
C ASN A 724 18.49 -6.79 -21.70
N GLY A 725 17.76 -7.74 -21.11
CA GLY A 725 16.81 -8.60 -21.80
C GLY A 725 17.36 -9.98 -22.22
N ASP A 726 18.67 -10.21 -22.16
CA ASP A 726 19.24 -11.55 -22.38
C ASP A 726 18.66 -12.54 -21.37
N ALA A 727 18.31 -13.74 -21.83
CA ALA A 727 17.81 -14.79 -20.96
C ALA A 727 18.94 -15.35 -20.08
N VAL A 728 18.66 -15.49 -18.78
CA VAL A 728 19.52 -16.21 -17.85
C VAL A 728 18.74 -17.31 -17.15
N ARG A 729 19.45 -18.37 -16.79
CA ARG A 729 18.92 -19.47 -16.01
C ARG A 729 19.28 -19.24 -14.55
N VAL A 730 18.25 -19.17 -13.71
CA VAL A 730 18.39 -19.02 -12.26
C VAL A 730 17.99 -20.33 -11.62
N ARG A 731 18.89 -20.88 -10.80
CA ARG A 731 18.69 -22.15 -10.09
C ARG A 731 18.73 -21.93 -8.58
N GLN A 732 17.79 -22.53 -7.86
CA GLN A 732 17.73 -22.58 -6.40
C GLN A 732 17.53 -24.04 -5.98
N GLY A 733 18.57 -24.67 -5.43
CA GLY A 733 18.58 -26.13 -5.24
C GLY A 733 18.41 -26.86 -6.57
N ASP A 734 17.41 -27.73 -6.66
CA ASP A 734 17.07 -28.48 -7.89
C ASP A 734 16.07 -27.75 -8.80
N ARG A 735 15.55 -26.60 -8.36
CA ARG A 735 14.54 -25.82 -9.09
C ARG A 735 15.21 -24.78 -9.97
N THR A 736 14.67 -24.61 -11.17
CA THR A 736 15.26 -23.75 -12.20
C THR A 736 14.18 -22.94 -12.92
N VAL A 737 14.48 -21.68 -13.20
CA VAL A 737 13.65 -20.80 -14.04
C VAL A 737 14.51 -20.03 -15.02
N GLN A 738 13.94 -19.64 -16.16
CA GLN A 738 14.59 -18.75 -17.13
C GLN A 738 13.86 -17.41 -17.17
N LEU A 739 14.62 -16.32 -17.06
CA LEU A 739 14.09 -14.95 -17.03
C LEU A 739 15.00 -14.00 -17.81
N PRO A 740 14.46 -12.92 -18.38
CA PRO A 740 15.28 -11.84 -18.92
C PRO A 740 16.04 -11.13 -17.79
N ALA A 741 17.35 -11.00 -17.96
CA ALA A 741 18.22 -10.31 -17.02
C ALA A 741 18.21 -8.80 -17.24
N VAL A 742 18.28 -8.06 -16.13
CA VAL A 742 18.53 -6.61 -16.12
C VAL A 742 19.71 -6.31 -15.22
N ARG A 743 20.56 -5.39 -15.67
CA ARG A 743 21.68 -4.87 -14.88
C ARG A 743 21.15 -3.93 -13.80
N ASP A 744 21.30 -4.31 -12.53
CA ASP A 744 20.91 -3.51 -11.38
C ASP A 744 22.14 -3.11 -10.56
N GLU A 745 22.58 -1.87 -10.74
CA GLU A 745 23.75 -1.30 -10.06
C GLU A 745 23.53 -1.10 -8.56
N ASN A 746 22.28 -1.12 -8.10
CA ASN A 746 21.94 -0.82 -6.71
C ASN A 746 21.99 -2.07 -5.81
N LEU A 747 22.09 -3.28 -6.38
CA LEU A 747 22.16 -4.51 -5.61
C LEU A 747 23.52 -4.65 -4.92
N ALA A 748 23.52 -5.25 -3.72
CA ALA A 748 24.75 -5.73 -3.10
C ALA A 748 25.43 -6.78 -4.02
N GLU A 749 26.77 -6.85 -3.98
CA GLU A 749 27.59 -7.60 -4.95
C GLU A 749 27.20 -9.08 -5.10
N ALA A 750 26.81 -9.74 -4.01
CA ALA A 750 26.41 -11.15 -3.98
C ALA A 750 24.89 -11.37 -4.00
N VAL A 751 24.09 -10.37 -4.40
CA VAL A 751 22.63 -10.45 -4.33
C VAL A 751 22.01 -10.47 -5.71
N VAL A 752 21.09 -11.40 -5.94
CA VAL A 752 20.27 -11.50 -7.15
C VAL A 752 18.82 -11.25 -6.80
N ARG A 753 18.17 -10.30 -7.49
CA ARG A 753 16.76 -9.98 -7.29
C ARG A 753 15.90 -10.89 -8.17
N VAL A 754 15.08 -11.73 -7.52
CA VAL A 754 14.00 -12.47 -8.18
C VAL A 754 12.75 -12.31 -7.32
N SER A 755 11.81 -11.50 -7.82
CA SER A 755 10.60 -11.15 -7.10
C SER A 755 9.80 -12.38 -6.66
N ALA A 756 9.26 -12.31 -5.45
CA ALA A 756 8.22 -13.19 -4.95
C ALA A 756 6.89 -12.91 -5.67
N ALA A 757 5.87 -13.72 -5.40
CA ALA A 757 4.49 -13.51 -5.87
C ALA A 757 4.34 -13.37 -7.40
N THR A 758 5.29 -13.91 -8.17
CA THR A 758 5.22 -14.03 -9.63
C THR A 758 5.30 -15.50 -10.02
N PRO A 759 4.81 -15.91 -11.21
CA PRO A 759 4.92 -17.30 -11.65
C PRO A 759 6.37 -17.82 -11.66
N ALA A 760 7.31 -16.96 -12.03
CA ALA A 760 8.74 -17.31 -12.04
C ALA A 760 9.32 -17.44 -10.64
N GLY A 761 8.95 -16.52 -9.72
CA GLY A 761 9.34 -16.60 -8.32
C GLY A 761 8.74 -17.81 -7.60
N ALA A 762 7.53 -18.22 -7.97
CA ALA A 762 6.81 -19.38 -7.44
C ALA A 762 7.40 -20.73 -7.92
N ALA A 763 8.04 -20.74 -9.10
CA ALA A 763 8.75 -21.90 -9.63
C ALA A 763 10.07 -22.20 -8.89
N LEU A 764 10.60 -21.22 -8.15
CA LEU A 764 11.75 -21.37 -7.27
C LEU A 764 11.32 -21.87 -5.88
N GLY A 765 12.29 -22.05 -4.96
CA GLY A 765 12.00 -22.41 -3.58
C GLY A 765 11.82 -21.20 -2.67
N SER A 766 12.37 -21.31 -1.46
CA SER A 766 12.27 -20.27 -0.44
C SER A 766 12.57 -18.87 -0.96
N LEU A 767 11.87 -17.87 -0.42
CA LEU A 767 12.11 -16.45 -0.67
C LEU A 767 13.52 -15.98 -0.26
N SER A 768 14.24 -16.81 0.50
CA SER A 768 15.63 -16.61 0.90
C SER A 768 16.49 -17.81 0.48
N GLY A 769 17.81 -17.63 0.46
CA GLY A 769 18.77 -18.70 0.22
C GLY A 769 19.62 -18.48 -1.02
N GLU A 770 20.45 -19.49 -1.31
CA GLU A 770 21.47 -19.41 -2.35
C GLU A 770 20.91 -19.63 -3.76
N LEU A 771 21.43 -18.87 -4.71
CA LEU A 771 21.13 -18.94 -6.13
C LEU A 771 22.39 -19.24 -6.94
N VAL A 772 22.19 -19.91 -8.06
CA VAL A 772 23.18 -20.02 -9.14
C VAL A 772 22.58 -19.37 -10.37
N VAL A 773 23.34 -18.49 -11.01
CA VAL A 773 22.93 -17.79 -12.24
C VAL A 773 23.92 -18.10 -13.35
N GLU A 774 23.40 -18.57 -14.48
CA GLU A 774 24.17 -18.82 -15.70
C GLU A 774 23.47 -18.23 -16.92
N LYS A 775 24.23 -17.90 -17.97
CA LYS A 775 23.66 -17.48 -19.25
C LYS A 775 22.88 -18.67 -19.86
N ALA A 776 21.65 -18.42 -20.28
CA ALA A 776 20.69 -19.48 -20.64
C ALA A 776 21.08 -20.29 -21.87
#